data_AF-A0A662L3F6-F1
#
_entry.id   AF-A0A662L3F6-F1
#
_cell.length_a   1.000
_cell.length_b   1.000
_cell.length_c   1.000
_cell.angle_alpha   90.00
_cell.angle_beta   90.00
_cell.angle_gamma   90.00
#
_symmetry.space_group_name_H-M   'P 1'
#
loop_
_entity.id
_entity.type
_entity.pdbx_description
1 polymer ?
#
loop_
_entity_poly.entity_id
_entity_poly.type
_entity_poly.pdbx_seq_one_letter_code
_entity_poly.pdbx_strand_id
1 'polypeptide(L)'
;MKKIFSCILCFALLCSGCIVYEKKEDTIYTFIPSEVAGSKGIAVKIFLPKVGRYLNKAPLAIYIPGGNSRKGIDTNYIPVVEHGIVLLQFDFPGGGASGGVYDDRGMNCIKALRDVILFAEGKIRDVNGKSINELIKPLKVANVGLVGWSNGGNIATVVCSLFSLNVSWLVTYESPSKDIYIVVEPGGIKYDPNVAIDADGNGIPWDDGRNLHFSAYDEKTNYENISWDGNAFFDRWKGWIYLDNNKNGKFDFVDGSLDLNGNGVVDKYEDYPIACLITKINGVEKRIYSIPARKSMIFSIAEIATLNETINFWKIRSMEYHYREAIRKNDLAVMIFGSVMDHVQANPFHPHIFSAYNGFLNAGVKFVRLNPDKCYVELIAKGDYPDNDANIAIDIKSMSIEEINNLLEPELLKDEEYIAACVIEMCDRVFFNNFSPNLDGVLTKSEENINNEIYTYIPSEIGNIAIKMIKPEKPRYILKAPIIIEVGGFVSPTPFSESIRDITNYGFIHISFLYPGCSFNGYKSDGTFDYGGYNCTLALKQVILFATGEIEDVNGQKINDLIKFAMPNNVGLYTFSHTGIIATKCLALYDLKAKYFIGHENPTCSAIIAFDLGYFKDGKPVINPTYDYPVDYSDENVYPDYSKAKFDYSKNIPYLDLNGNGFLDGNDFPFKENVPTFFGKRCYSVALTEALNKSITAWPSDIATPEEVKRIWAERETIPYYKFFKGKDIKVMLVFGQPDHAQPSIDKPHIHQAYNGFRKNGIWVRLNPDASYVKYIAKINVNEMPANHEPNNWLNIGKYAYNATSPHIRKLVGFSAICEMADRVYKNNWNDDLNGILDTKLNLFFLLEIFFNWLRTLFHHF
;
A
#
# COMPACT_ATOMS: atom_id res chain seq x y z
N MET A 1 4.13 -36.52 40.43
CA MET A 1 4.82 -35.31 39.96
C MET A 1 6.01 -35.58 39.02
N LYS A 2 7.01 -36.42 39.34
CA LYS A 2 8.11 -36.73 38.40
C LYS A 2 7.70 -37.36 37.06
N LYS A 3 6.63 -38.18 37.01
CA LYS A 3 6.10 -38.74 35.75
C LYS A 3 5.37 -37.73 34.86
N ILE A 4 4.80 -36.66 35.43
CA ILE A 4 4.10 -35.62 34.67
C ILE A 4 5.12 -34.66 34.02
N PHE A 5 6.21 -34.36 34.72
CA PHE A 5 7.32 -33.56 34.18
C PHE A 5 8.04 -34.27 33.02
N SER A 6 8.18 -35.60 33.08
CA SER A 6 8.77 -36.39 32.00
C SER A 6 7.87 -36.47 30.75
N CYS A 7 6.54 -36.45 30.90
CA CYS A 7 5.62 -36.39 29.76
C CYS A 7 5.62 -35.01 29.10
N ILE A 8 5.78 -33.92 29.86
CA ILE A 8 5.86 -32.56 29.31
C ILE A 8 7.20 -32.34 28.58
N LEU A 9 8.31 -32.92 29.07
CA LEU A 9 9.61 -32.84 28.39
C LEU A 9 9.67 -33.70 27.12
N CYS A 10 9.01 -34.86 27.09
CA CYS A 10 8.87 -35.66 25.86
C CYS A 10 7.96 -34.99 24.83
N PHE A 11 6.95 -34.21 25.24
CA PHE A 11 6.13 -33.42 24.32
C PHE A 11 6.90 -32.23 23.74
N ALA A 12 7.80 -31.61 24.53
CA ALA A 12 8.65 -30.52 24.07
C ALA A 12 9.78 -30.96 23.12
N LEU A 13 10.29 -32.19 23.26
CA LEU A 13 11.35 -32.75 22.40
C LEU A 13 10.84 -33.45 21.12
N LEU A 14 9.53 -33.76 21.05
CA LEU A 14 8.89 -34.24 19.81
C LEU A 14 8.47 -33.11 18.87
N CYS A 15 8.53 -31.84 19.30
CA CYS A 15 8.22 -30.66 18.49
C CYS A 15 9.45 -30.03 17.79
N SER A 16 10.64 -30.61 17.92
CA SER A 16 11.87 -30.15 17.26
C SER A 16 12.35 -31.04 16.11
N GLY A 17 11.49 -31.93 15.61
CA GLY A 17 11.75 -32.67 14.37
C GLY A 17 11.40 -31.80 13.17
N CYS A 18 12.39 -31.49 12.32
CA CYS A 18 12.17 -31.00 10.96
C CYS A 18 11.21 -31.95 10.23
N ILE A 19 9.94 -31.60 10.19
CA ILE A 19 9.00 -32.20 9.26
C ILE A 19 9.23 -31.47 7.94
N VAL A 20 10.02 -32.08 7.06
CA VAL A 20 9.96 -31.80 5.63
C VAL A 20 8.58 -32.27 5.18
N TYR A 21 7.60 -31.37 5.20
CA TYR A 21 6.35 -31.58 4.51
C TYR A 21 6.66 -31.56 3.02
N GLU A 22 6.51 -32.70 2.35
CA GLU A 22 6.44 -32.77 0.89
C GLU A 22 5.27 -31.87 0.43
N LYS A 23 5.60 -30.67 -0.06
CA LYS A 23 4.66 -29.61 -0.46
C LYS A 23 4.00 -30.04 -1.78
N LYS A 24 2.87 -30.76 -1.70
CA LYS A 24 2.07 -31.08 -2.88
C LYS A 24 1.12 -29.91 -3.16
N GLU A 25 1.58 -28.99 -4.00
CA GLU A 25 0.79 -27.84 -4.46
C GLU A 25 -0.28 -28.28 -5.45
N ASP A 26 -1.47 -27.66 -5.39
CA ASP A 26 -2.51 -27.91 -6.38
C ASP A 26 -2.09 -27.24 -7.69
N THR A 27 -1.78 -28.05 -8.70
CA THR A 27 -1.35 -27.56 -10.02
C THR A 27 -2.34 -27.94 -11.10
N ILE A 28 -2.59 -27.02 -12.02
CA ILE A 28 -3.36 -27.26 -13.25
C ILE A 28 -2.41 -27.20 -14.45
N TYR A 29 -2.53 -28.18 -15.34
CA TYR A 29 -1.87 -28.16 -16.64
C TYR A 29 -2.92 -28.00 -17.73
N THR A 30 -2.70 -27.05 -18.64
CA THR A 30 -3.56 -26.85 -19.82
C THR A 30 -2.75 -26.27 -20.98
N PHE A 31 -3.42 -26.04 -22.11
CA PHE A 31 -2.82 -25.43 -23.30
C PHE A 31 -3.62 -24.19 -23.71
N ILE A 32 -2.92 -23.14 -24.10
CA ILE A 32 -3.52 -21.89 -24.55
C ILE A 32 -3.51 -21.86 -26.09
N PRO A 33 -4.66 -21.67 -26.75
CA PRO A 33 -4.71 -21.52 -28.20
C PRO A 33 -3.80 -20.38 -28.65
N SER A 34 -2.95 -20.64 -29.63
CA SER A 34 -2.04 -19.64 -30.19
C SER A 34 -1.72 -19.93 -31.64
N GLU A 35 -1.75 -18.90 -32.49
CA GLU A 35 -1.49 -19.02 -33.93
C GLU A 35 -0.07 -19.54 -34.23
N VAL A 36 0.88 -19.31 -33.31
CA VAL A 36 2.28 -19.71 -33.48
C VAL A 36 2.58 -21.12 -32.96
N ALA A 37 1.61 -21.77 -32.32
CA ALA A 37 1.74 -23.11 -31.74
C ALA A 37 0.80 -24.15 -32.39
N GLY A 38 0.02 -23.76 -33.40
CA GLY A 38 -0.92 -24.63 -34.09
C GLY A 38 -2.01 -25.18 -33.15
N SER A 39 -2.58 -26.34 -33.51
CA SER A 39 -3.67 -26.97 -32.74
C SER A 39 -3.27 -27.44 -31.35
N LYS A 40 -1.97 -27.60 -31.08
CA LYS A 40 -1.45 -28.02 -29.77
C LYS A 40 -1.53 -26.89 -28.73
N GLY A 41 -1.36 -25.64 -29.15
CA GLY A 41 -1.31 -24.49 -28.26
C GLY A 41 -0.01 -24.37 -27.45
N ILE A 42 0.02 -23.37 -26.58
CA ILE A 42 1.11 -23.07 -25.63
C ILE A 42 0.84 -23.79 -24.31
N ALA A 43 1.76 -24.66 -23.90
CA ALA A 43 1.65 -25.37 -22.64
C ALA A 43 1.80 -24.41 -21.46
N VAL A 44 0.90 -24.49 -20.49
CA VAL A 44 0.94 -23.71 -19.25
C VAL A 44 0.75 -24.61 -18.03
N LYS A 45 1.47 -24.28 -16.96
CA LYS A 45 1.31 -24.86 -15.63
C LYS A 45 0.92 -23.73 -14.67
N ILE A 46 -0.16 -23.93 -13.93
CA ILE A 46 -0.73 -22.97 -13.00
C ILE A 46 -0.63 -23.55 -11.59
N PHE A 47 0.07 -22.88 -10.70
CA PHE A 47 0.17 -23.24 -9.29
C PHE A 47 -0.87 -22.43 -8.51
N LEU A 48 -1.69 -23.12 -7.73
CA LEU A 48 -2.83 -22.51 -7.05
C LEU A 48 -2.55 -22.31 -5.56
N PRO A 49 -2.83 -21.11 -5.01
CA PRO A 49 -2.81 -20.92 -3.58
C PRO A 49 -4.04 -21.56 -2.93
N LYS A 50 -3.90 -22.03 -1.68
CA LYS A 50 -5.04 -22.57 -0.91
C LYS A 50 -6.09 -21.50 -0.61
N VAL A 51 -5.64 -20.26 -0.37
CA VAL A 51 -6.45 -19.09 -0.09
C VAL A 51 -5.92 -17.95 -0.94
N GLY A 52 -6.81 -17.16 -1.54
CA GLY A 52 -6.38 -15.98 -2.29
C GLY A 52 -5.81 -14.91 -1.35
N ARG A 53 -4.83 -14.16 -1.83
CA ARG A 53 -4.22 -13.02 -1.10
C ARG A 53 -5.25 -11.99 -0.66
N TYR A 54 -6.36 -11.89 -1.39
CA TYR A 54 -7.51 -11.07 -1.06
C TYR A 54 -8.77 -11.94 -0.95
N LEU A 55 -9.82 -11.42 -0.32
CA LEU A 55 -11.08 -12.16 -0.15
C LEU A 55 -11.61 -12.69 -1.49
N ASN A 56 -11.60 -14.02 -1.63
CA ASN A 56 -12.00 -14.76 -2.85
C ASN A 56 -11.25 -14.33 -4.14
N LYS A 57 -10.10 -13.66 -4.03
CA LYS A 57 -9.32 -13.21 -5.19
C LYS A 57 -7.83 -13.43 -4.98
N ALA A 58 -7.12 -13.73 -6.06
CA ALA A 58 -5.68 -13.89 -6.06
C ALA A 58 -5.06 -13.07 -7.21
N PRO A 59 -3.96 -12.33 -6.98
CA PRO A 59 -3.09 -11.90 -8.06
C PRO A 59 -2.63 -13.08 -8.91
N LEU A 60 -2.31 -12.84 -10.18
CA LEU A 60 -1.70 -13.83 -11.06
C LEU A 60 -0.37 -13.30 -11.59
N ALA A 61 0.71 -13.98 -11.22
CA ALA A 61 2.07 -13.70 -11.67
C ALA A 61 2.45 -14.66 -12.81
N ILE A 62 2.84 -14.12 -13.97
CA ILE A 62 3.35 -14.91 -15.09
C ILE A 62 4.87 -14.91 -15.05
N TYR A 63 5.47 -16.07 -14.80
CA TYR A 63 6.91 -16.25 -14.87
C TYR A 63 7.37 -16.42 -16.31
N ILE A 64 8.33 -15.59 -16.72
CA ILE A 64 8.90 -15.59 -18.07
C ILE A 64 10.37 -15.98 -17.94
N PRO A 65 10.77 -17.18 -18.44
CA PRO A 65 12.11 -17.70 -18.21
C PRO A 65 13.18 -16.84 -18.89
N GLY A 66 14.37 -16.82 -18.30
CA GLY A 66 15.55 -16.11 -18.82
C GLY A 66 16.39 -16.88 -19.85
N GLY A 67 17.58 -16.34 -20.11
CA GLY A 67 18.54 -16.86 -21.09
C GLY A 67 17.92 -17.04 -22.48
N ASN A 68 18.40 -18.06 -23.20
CA ASN A 68 17.84 -18.49 -24.48
C ASN A 68 16.90 -19.71 -24.34
N SER A 69 16.39 -19.96 -23.11
CA SER A 69 15.57 -21.14 -22.86
C SER A 69 14.21 -21.03 -23.55
N ARG A 70 13.80 -22.10 -24.22
CA ARG A 70 12.43 -22.30 -24.72
C ARG A 70 11.50 -22.99 -23.72
N LYS A 71 12.06 -23.62 -22.67
CA LYS A 71 11.31 -24.29 -21.60
C LYS A 71 11.21 -23.37 -20.39
N GLY A 72 10.01 -23.19 -19.86
CA GLY A 72 9.76 -22.36 -18.67
C GLY A 72 8.97 -23.07 -17.58
N ILE A 73 8.29 -24.18 -17.90
CA ILE A 73 7.64 -25.01 -16.89
C ILE A 73 8.70 -25.78 -16.10
N ASP A 74 8.59 -25.73 -14.77
CA ASP A 74 9.48 -26.40 -13.81
C ASP A 74 10.96 -25.99 -13.92
N THR A 75 11.23 -24.74 -14.29
CA THR A 75 12.60 -24.19 -14.30
C THR A 75 12.94 -23.46 -13.01
N ASN A 76 12.27 -22.34 -12.70
CA ASN A 76 12.42 -21.62 -11.42
C ASN A 76 11.05 -21.46 -10.76
N TYR A 77 10.97 -21.87 -9.50
CA TYR A 77 9.77 -21.70 -8.69
C TYR A 77 9.92 -20.48 -7.79
N ILE A 78 9.05 -19.47 -7.98
CA ILE A 78 9.00 -18.28 -7.13
C ILE A 78 7.98 -18.57 -6.01
N PRO A 79 8.37 -18.49 -4.72
CA PRO A 79 7.54 -18.87 -3.58
C PRO A 79 6.43 -17.85 -3.27
N VAL A 80 5.54 -17.60 -4.24
CA VAL A 80 4.42 -16.64 -4.10
C VAL A 80 3.09 -17.32 -3.79
N VAL A 81 2.99 -18.64 -3.99
CA VAL A 81 1.74 -19.41 -3.82
C VAL A 81 1.31 -19.45 -2.36
N GLU A 82 2.27 -19.56 -1.44
CA GLU A 82 2.09 -19.43 0.01
C GLU A 82 1.64 -18.03 0.46
N HIS A 83 1.74 -17.02 -0.41
CA HIS A 83 1.32 -15.66 -0.15
C HIS A 83 0.01 -15.29 -0.85
N GLY A 84 -0.74 -16.31 -1.28
CA GLY A 84 -2.08 -16.18 -1.86
C GLY A 84 -2.10 -15.77 -3.33
N ILE A 85 -0.99 -15.94 -4.04
CA ILE A 85 -0.81 -15.52 -5.44
C ILE A 85 -0.81 -16.76 -6.35
N VAL A 86 -1.46 -16.67 -7.50
CA VAL A 86 -1.38 -17.69 -8.55
C VAL A 86 -0.09 -17.50 -9.32
N LEU A 87 0.75 -18.54 -9.40
CA LEU A 87 1.94 -18.53 -10.28
C LEU A 87 1.60 -19.29 -11.57
N LEU A 88 1.84 -18.65 -12.72
CA LEU A 88 1.70 -19.26 -14.04
C LEU A 88 3.06 -19.37 -14.72
N GLN A 89 3.44 -20.59 -15.09
CA GLN A 89 4.62 -20.88 -15.92
C GLN A 89 4.17 -21.38 -17.29
N PHE A 90 4.99 -21.18 -18.31
CA PHE A 90 4.68 -21.63 -19.68
C PHE A 90 5.94 -22.00 -20.45
N ASP A 91 5.78 -22.81 -21.49
CA ASP A 91 6.85 -23.09 -22.46
C ASP A 91 6.65 -22.24 -23.73
N PHE A 92 7.71 -21.64 -24.25
CA PHE A 92 7.67 -20.95 -25.54
C PHE A 92 7.38 -21.92 -26.69
N PRO A 93 7.00 -21.43 -27.90
CA PRO A 93 6.79 -22.28 -29.05
C PRO A 93 7.95 -23.25 -29.31
N GLY A 94 7.66 -24.52 -29.55
CA GLY A 94 8.66 -25.57 -29.77
C GLY A 94 9.50 -25.94 -28.54
N GLY A 95 9.17 -25.42 -27.35
CA GLY A 95 9.73 -25.79 -26.05
C GLY A 95 8.83 -26.75 -25.29
N GLY A 96 9.46 -27.68 -24.55
CA GLY A 96 8.77 -28.65 -23.68
C GLY A 96 7.53 -29.27 -24.33
N ALA A 97 6.35 -28.96 -23.78
CA ALA A 97 5.08 -29.47 -24.28
C ALA A 97 4.37 -28.54 -25.29
N SER A 98 4.82 -27.32 -25.52
CA SER A 98 4.20 -26.38 -26.48
C SER A 98 4.31 -26.86 -27.92
N GLY A 99 3.37 -26.44 -28.78
CA GLY A 99 3.48 -26.58 -30.24
C GLY A 99 4.36 -25.49 -30.86
N GLY A 100 4.54 -25.51 -32.17
CA GLY A 100 5.24 -24.43 -32.91
C GLY A 100 6.76 -24.54 -32.96
N VAL A 101 7.42 -23.44 -33.33
CA VAL A 101 8.87 -23.34 -33.53
C VAL A 101 9.42 -22.16 -32.74
N TYR A 102 10.46 -22.44 -31.94
CA TYR A 102 11.18 -21.42 -31.19
C TYR A 102 12.00 -20.54 -32.14
N ASP A 103 11.83 -19.22 -32.05
CA ASP A 103 12.49 -18.23 -32.90
C ASP A 103 13.41 -17.28 -32.09
N ASP A 104 14.03 -17.84 -31.03
CA ASP A 104 15.00 -17.13 -30.19
C ASP A 104 14.44 -15.81 -29.65
N ARG A 105 13.29 -15.88 -28.96
CA ARG A 105 12.57 -14.71 -28.41
C ARG A 105 12.09 -13.71 -29.47
N GLY A 106 11.93 -14.16 -30.72
CA GLY A 106 11.38 -13.37 -31.81
C GLY A 106 9.85 -13.23 -31.75
N MET A 107 9.27 -12.87 -32.89
CA MET A 107 7.84 -12.59 -33.02
C MET A 107 6.94 -13.77 -32.64
N ASN A 108 7.38 -15.01 -32.85
CA ASN A 108 6.61 -16.17 -32.40
C ASN A 108 6.56 -16.23 -30.87
N CYS A 109 7.70 -16.07 -30.20
CA CYS A 109 7.73 -16.01 -28.75
C CYS A 109 6.91 -14.83 -28.19
N ILE A 110 6.99 -13.65 -28.83
CA ILE A 110 6.23 -12.46 -28.44
C ILE A 110 4.71 -12.72 -28.56
N LYS A 111 4.26 -13.30 -29.67
CA LYS A 111 2.83 -13.65 -29.86
C LYS A 111 2.37 -14.73 -28.89
N ALA A 112 3.21 -15.71 -28.58
CA ALA A 112 2.91 -16.73 -27.58
C ALA A 112 2.72 -16.10 -26.18
N LEU A 113 3.62 -15.22 -25.75
CA LEU A 113 3.50 -14.53 -24.47
C LEU A 113 2.25 -13.62 -24.44
N ARG A 114 1.94 -12.91 -25.54
CA ARG A 114 0.67 -12.18 -25.68
C ARG A 114 -0.53 -13.09 -25.41
N ASP A 115 -0.58 -14.28 -26.01
CA ASP A 115 -1.71 -15.19 -25.85
C ASP A 115 -1.82 -15.74 -24.42
N VAL A 116 -0.69 -16.05 -23.77
CA VAL A 116 -0.66 -16.43 -22.34
C VAL A 116 -1.19 -15.30 -21.45
N ILE A 117 -0.83 -14.05 -21.73
CA ILE A 117 -1.33 -12.88 -21.00
C ILE A 117 -2.84 -12.69 -21.22
N LEU A 118 -3.32 -12.77 -22.47
CA LEU A 118 -4.75 -12.66 -22.78
C LEU A 118 -5.58 -13.76 -22.08
N PHE A 119 -5.00 -14.95 -21.90
CA PHE A 119 -5.62 -16.02 -21.13
C PHE A 119 -5.67 -15.69 -19.63
N ALA A 120 -4.57 -15.20 -19.05
CA ALA A 120 -4.51 -14.77 -17.66
C ALA A 120 -5.47 -13.60 -17.34
N GLU A 121 -5.73 -12.73 -18.32
CA GLU A 121 -6.75 -11.67 -18.26
C GLU A 121 -8.19 -12.19 -18.38
N GLY A 122 -8.37 -13.47 -18.74
CA GLY A 122 -9.68 -14.08 -19.01
C GLY A 122 -10.30 -13.66 -20.34
N LYS A 123 -9.53 -13.05 -21.25
CA LYS A 123 -10.01 -12.62 -22.59
C LYS A 123 -10.09 -13.77 -23.58
N ILE A 124 -9.27 -14.81 -23.40
CA ILE A 124 -9.36 -16.06 -24.17
C ILE A 124 -9.49 -17.26 -23.23
N ARG A 125 -9.93 -18.38 -23.79
CA ARG A 125 -10.12 -19.66 -23.09
C ARG A 125 -8.99 -20.62 -23.45
N ASP A 126 -8.74 -21.60 -22.59
CA ASP A 126 -7.82 -22.70 -22.91
C ASP A 126 -8.39 -23.59 -24.05
N VAL A 127 -7.60 -24.55 -24.52
CA VAL A 127 -8.02 -25.49 -25.59
C VAL A 127 -9.23 -26.34 -25.21
N ASN A 128 -9.56 -26.44 -23.91
CA ASN A 128 -10.72 -27.17 -23.39
C ASN A 128 -11.93 -26.25 -23.16
N GLY A 129 -11.86 -24.99 -23.59
CA GLY A 129 -12.94 -24.02 -23.45
C GLY A 129 -13.11 -23.44 -22.04
N LYS A 130 -12.16 -23.61 -21.12
CA LYS A 130 -12.19 -23.04 -19.77
C LYS A 130 -11.45 -21.71 -19.71
N SER A 131 -12.05 -20.72 -19.04
CA SER A 131 -11.37 -19.47 -18.68
C SER A 131 -10.49 -19.64 -17.44
N ILE A 132 -9.52 -18.75 -17.24
CA ILE A 132 -8.68 -18.76 -16.01
C ILE A 132 -9.51 -18.74 -14.73
N ASN A 133 -10.57 -17.92 -14.66
CA ASN A 133 -11.46 -17.82 -13.50
C ASN A 133 -12.33 -19.08 -13.28
N GLU A 134 -12.46 -19.95 -14.27
CA GLU A 134 -13.10 -21.27 -14.10
C GLU A 134 -12.12 -22.32 -13.58
N LEU A 135 -10.84 -22.20 -13.94
CA LEU A 135 -9.78 -23.10 -13.50
C LEU A 135 -9.39 -22.85 -12.03
N ILE A 136 -9.36 -21.59 -11.59
CA ILE A 136 -8.89 -21.23 -10.24
C ILE A 136 -10.00 -21.14 -9.18
N LYS A 137 -11.22 -21.61 -9.49
CA LYS A 137 -12.35 -21.55 -8.54
C LYS A 137 -12.00 -22.21 -7.20
N PRO A 138 -12.43 -21.65 -6.06
CA PRO A 138 -13.41 -20.55 -5.93
C PRO A 138 -12.84 -19.13 -6.10
N LEU A 139 -11.53 -18.99 -6.37
CA LEU A 139 -10.87 -17.70 -6.51
C LEU A 139 -11.18 -17.03 -7.85
N LYS A 140 -10.89 -15.72 -7.93
CA LYS A 140 -10.87 -14.94 -9.16
C LYS A 140 -9.56 -14.16 -9.28
N VAL A 141 -9.11 -13.90 -10.51
CA VAL A 141 -7.92 -13.09 -10.76
C VAL A 141 -8.18 -11.65 -10.30
N ALA A 142 -7.30 -11.11 -9.44
CA ALA A 142 -7.39 -9.76 -8.91
C ALA A 142 -6.71 -8.73 -9.82
N ASN A 143 -5.46 -9.01 -10.18
CA ASN A 143 -4.63 -8.28 -11.14
C ASN A 143 -3.66 -9.27 -11.80
N VAL A 144 -3.13 -8.92 -12.97
CA VAL A 144 -2.17 -9.72 -13.73
C VAL A 144 -0.86 -8.96 -13.81
N GLY A 145 0.24 -9.65 -13.53
CA GLY A 145 1.59 -9.10 -13.67
C GLY A 145 2.58 -10.07 -14.26
N LEU A 146 3.71 -9.50 -14.68
CA LEU A 146 4.78 -10.22 -15.36
C LEU A 146 6.03 -10.24 -14.50
N VAL A 147 6.68 -11.40 -14.44
CA VAL A 147 7.97 -11.59 -13.78
C VAL A 147 8.97 -12.04 -14.84
N GLY A 148 9.77 -11.09 -15.30
CA GLY A 148 10.80 -11.32 -16.30
C GLY A 148 12.13 -11.68 -15.66
N TRP A 149 12.58 -12.92 -15.82
CA TRP A 149 13.89 -13.33 -15.33
C TRP A 149 14.96 -13.08 -16.38
N SER A 150 16.00 -12.27 -16.12
CA SER A 150 17.07 -12.01 -17.09
C SER A 150 16.48 -11.58 -18.46
N ASN A 151 16.80 -12.27 -19.57
CA ASN A 151 16.18 -12.01 -20.89
C ASN A 151 14.64 -12.13 -20.93
N GLY A 152 14.01 -12.70 -19.89
CA GLY A 152 12.57 -12.67 -19.69
C GLY A 152 12.01 -11.25 -19.54
N GLY A 153 12.74 -10.34 -18.88
CA GLY A 153 12.32 -8.94 -18.73
C GLY A 153 12.32 -8.17 -20.06
N ASN A 154 13.24 -8.53 -20.96
CA ASN A 154 13.30 -7.98 -22.31
C ASN A 154 12.02 -8.28 -23.10
N ILE A 155 11.68 -9.57 -23.24
CA ILE A 155 10.50 -9.96 -24.00
C ILE A 155 9.19 -9.50 -23.33
N ALA A 156 9.14 -9.45 -21.99
CA ALA A 156 7.99 -8.89 -21.25
C ALA A 156 7.72 -7.44 -21.67
N THR A 157 8.76 -6.61 -21.68
CA THR A 157 8.66 -5.19 -22.06
C THR A 157 8.30 -5.02 -23.53
N VAL A 158 8.92 -5.80 -24.42
CA VAL A 158 8.61 -5.78 -25.87
C VAL A 158 7.14 -6.12 -26.12
N VAL A 159 6.60 -7.16 -25.47
CA VAL A 159 5.21 -7.59 -25.63
C VAL A 159 4.23 -6.49 -25.19
N CYS A 160 4.47 -5.87 -24.04
CA CYS A 160 3.68 -4.71 -23.59
C CYS A 160 3.79 -3.52 -24.56
N SER A 161 4.93 -3.32 -25.21
CA SER A 161 5.10 -2.26 -26.20
C SER A 161 4.37 -2.54 -27.52
N LEU A 162 4.26 -3.80 -27.94
CA LEU A 162 3.62 -4.15 -29.20
C LEU A 162 2.09 -4.25 -29.07
N PHE A 163 1.58 -4.73 -27.93
CA PHE A 163 0.16 -5.02 -27.73
C PHE A 163 -0.46 -4.21 -26.59
N SER A 164 -1.76 -3.89 -26.70
CA SER A 164 -2.54 -3.31 -25.60
C SER A 164 -3.12 -4.42 -24.74
N LEU A 165 -2.53 -4.61 -23.56
CA LEU A 165 -2.85 -5.65 -22.60
C LEU A 165 -3.36 -4.99 -21.30
N ASN A 166 -3.94 -5.79 -20.41
CA ASN A 166 -4.37 -5.38 -19.07
C ASN A 166 -3.39 -5.88 -18.01
N VAL A 167 -2.10 -5.71 -18.27
CA VAL A 167 -1.02 -5.98 -17.33
C VAL A 167 -0.89 -4.79 -16.39
N SER A 168 -0.95 -5.03 -15.08
CA SER A 168 -0.93 -3.97 -14.07
C SER A 168 0.46 -3.69 -13.52
N TRP A 169 1.34 -4.70 -13.50
CA TRP A 169 2.69 -4.56 -12.98
C TRP A 169 3.71 -5.46 -13.69
N LEU A 170 4.97 -5.02 -13.71
CA LEU A 170 6.12 -5.72 -14.27
C LEU A 170 7.27 -5.72 -13.25
N VAL A 171 7.79 -6.91 -12.93
CA VAL A 171 9.03 -7.11 -12.17
C VAL A 171 10.08 -7.69 -13.10
N THR A 172 11.27 -7.10 -13.14
CA THR A 172 12.41 -7.63 -13.88
C THR A 172 13.54 -8.00 -12.94
N TYR A 173 13.99 -9.25 -12.96
CA TYR A 173 15.22 -9.71 -12.29
C TYR A 173 16.39 -9.49 -13.23
N GLU A 174 17.29 -8.57 -12.88
CA GLU A 174 18.60 -8.39 -13.51
C GLU A 174 18.59 -8.50 -15.03
N SER A 175 17.64 -7.80 -15.64
CA SER A 175 17.33 -7.99 -17.05
C SER A 175 18.24 -7.11 -17.90
N PRO A 176 19.09 -7.69 -18.78
CA PRO A 176 20.05 -6.93 -19.57
C PRO A 176 19.32 -6.04 -20.58
N SER A 177 19.26 -4.75 -20.31
CA SER A 177 18.28 -3.84 -20.93
C SER A 177 18.60 -3.38 -22.36
N LYS A 178 19.82 -3.65 -22.85
CA LYS A 178 20.35 -3.23 -24.16
C LYS A 178 21.04 -4.38 -24.86
N ASP A 179 21.20 -4.30 -26.17
CA ASP A 179 21.89 -5.31 -26.98
C ASP A 179 23.32 -5.63 -26.47
N ILE A 180 24.10 -4.61 -26.08
CA ILE A 180 25.42 -4.77 -25.44
C ILE A 180 25.35 -5.56 -24.13
N TYR A 181 24.29 -5.38 -23.34
CA TYR A 181 24.12 -6.10 -22.07
C TYR A 181 23.62 -7.52 -22.32
N ILE A 182 22.76 -7.74 -23.32
CA ILE A 182 22.21 -9.06 -23.62
C ILE A 182 23.30 -10.02 -24.08
N VAL A 183 24.29 -9.51 -24.84
CA VAL A 183 25.46 -10.31 -25.23
C VAL A 183 26.54 -10.33 -24.15
N VAL A 184 26.36 -9.67 -23.01
CA VAL A 184 27.32 -9.65 -21.88
C VAL A 184 28.65 -8.98 -22.27
N GLU A 185 28.57 -7.90 -23.04
CA GLU A 185 29.75 -7.18 -23.53
C GLU A 185 30.55 -6.43 -22.46
N PRO A 186 29.94 -5.86 -21.39
CA PRO A 186 30.68 -5.31 -20.25
C PRO A 186 31.53 -6.33 -19.48
N GLY A 187 31.40 -7.61 -19.82
CA GLY A 187 32.02 -8.73 -19.13
C GLY A 187 31.05 -9.45 -18.23
N GLY A 188 31.34 -10.73 -18.05
CA GLY A 188 30.47 -11.65 -17.37
C GLY A 188 31.21 -12.35 -16.25
N ILE A 189 30.51 -12.61 -15.15
CA ILE A 189 31.08 -13.23 -13.95
C ILE A 189 31.69 -14.60 -14.27
N LYS A 190 31.17 -15.30 -15.28
CA LYS A 190 31.75 -16.56 -15.78
C LYS A 190 33.18 -16.45 -16.34
N TYR A 191 33.65 -15.24 -16.63
CA TYR A 191 35.01 -14.98 -17.12
C TYR A 191 35.99 -14.68 -15.98
N ASP A 192 35.48 -14.48 -14.77
CA ASP A 192 36.28 -14.39 -13.56
C ASP A 192 36.82 -15.79 -13.21
N PRO A 193 38.16 -15.97 -13.12
CA PRO A 193 38.75 -17.25 -12.75
C PRO A 193 38.34 -17.74 -11.35
N ASN A 194 38.07 -16.82 -10.41
CA ASN A 194 37.66 -17.15 -9.05
C ASN A 194 36.92 -15.99 -8.34
N VAL A 195 35.60 -16.00 -8.46
CA VAL A 195 34.64 -15.02 -7.88
C VAL A 195 34.70 -14.82 -6.35
N ALA A 196 35.55 -15.56 -5.65
CA ALA A 196 35.76 -15.44 -4.21
C ALA A 196 37.06 -14.69 -3.85
N ILE A 197 37.88 -14.34 -4.84
CA ILE A 197 39.17 -13.67 -4.67
C ILE A 197 39.15 -12.38 -5.47
N ASP A 198 39.38 -11.27 -4.79
CA ASP A 198 39.63 -9.96 -5.39
C ASP A 198 41.09 -9.90 -5.89
N ALA A 199 41.31 -10.28 -7.14
CA ALA A 199 42.64 -10.41 -7.73
C ALA A 199 43.24 -9.04 -8.09
N ASP A 200 42.42 -8.08 -8.50
CA ASP A 200 42.86 -6.73 -8.84
C ASP A 200 42.98 -5.78 -7.64
N GLY A 201 42.44 -6.17 -6.48
CA GLY A 201 42.54 -5.46 -5.20
C GLY A 201 41.62 -4.25 -5.09
N ASN A 202 40.54 -4.20 -5.89
CA ASN A 202 39.59 -3.08 -5.90
C ASN A 202 38.49 -3.20 -4.82
N GLY A 203 38.44 -4.31 -4.10
CA GLY A 203 37.47 -4.63 -3.05
C GLY A 203 36.27 -5.46 -3.52
N ILE A 204 36.24 -5.91 -4.77
CA ILE A 204 35.08 -6.57 -5.40
C ILE A 204 35.51 -7.91 -6.03
N PRO A 205 35.33 -9.02 -5.33
CA PRO A 205 35.93 -10.30 -5.74
C PRO A 205 35.30 -10.98 -6.96
N TRP A 206 34.24 -10.42 -7.55
CA TRP A 206 33.49 -11.04 -8.65
C TRP A 206 33.57 -10.25 -9.98
N ASP A 207 34.36 -9.17 -9.99
CA ASP A 207 34.45 -8.22 -11.11
C ASP A 207 35.74 -8.37 -11.94
N ASP A 208 36.57 -9.38 -11.65
CA ASP A 208 37.86 -9.61 -12.30
C ASP A 208 37.73 -10.14 -13.74
N GLY A 209 36.54 -10.62 -14.11
CA GLY A 209 36.16 -11.00 -15.48
C GLY A 209 35.62 -9.87 -16.36
N ARG A 210 35.69 -8.61 -15.92
CA ARG A 210 35.07 -7.48 -16.62
C ARG A 210 35.81 -7.08 -17.90
N ASN A 211 35.07 -6.49 -18.82
CA ASN A 211 35.66 -5.89 -20.01
C ASN A 211 36.24 -4.49 -19.69
N LEU A 212 37.56 -4.40 -19.58
CA LEU A 212 38.26 -3.13 -19.30
C LEU A 212 38.10 -2.07 -20.41
N HIS A 213 37.61 -2.45 -21.59
CA HIS A 213 37.31 -1.51 -22.69
C HIS A 213 35.90 -0.92 -22.62
N PHE A 214 35.08 -1.37 -21.67
CA PHE A 214 33.73 -0.87 -21.48
C PHE A 214 33.67 0.23 -20.40
N SER A 215 33.15 1.39 -20.77
CA SER A 215 32.82 2.49 -19.85
C SER A 215 31.36 2.36 -19.40
N ALA A 216 31.15 2.07 -18.11
CA ALA A 216 29.81 2.05 -17.51
C ALA A 216 29.13 3.42 -17.55
N TYR A 217 29.90 4.51 -17.43
CA TYR A 217 29.39 5.87 -17.48
C TYR A 217 28.90 6.27 -18.88
N ASP A 218 29.64 5.91 -19.93
CA ASP A 218 29.24 6.26 -21.29
C ASP A 218 28.36 5.21 -21.94
N GLU A 219 28.19 4.07 -21.27
CA GLU A 219 27.53 2.86 -21.75
C GLU A 219 28.09 2.45 -23.13
N LYS A 220 29.42 2.46 -23.26
CA LYS A 220 30.15 2.24 -24.52
C LYS A 220 31.40 1.40 -24.33
N THR A 221 31.63 0.50 -25.28
CA THR A 221 32.88 -0.22 -25.45
C THR A 221 33.79 0.49 -26.45
N ASN A 222 35.09 0.57 -26.16
CA ASN A 222 36.09 0.96 -27.14
C ASN A 222 36.40 -0.22 -28.08
N TYR A 223 36.14 -0.05 -29.38
CA TYR A 223 36.36 -1.07 -30.41
C TYR A 223 37.60 -0.80 -31.29
N GLU A 224 38.53 0.06 -30.87
CA GLU A 224 39.69 0.46 -31.68
C GLU A 224 40.49 -0.74 -32.23
N ASN A 225 40.64 -1.80 -31.44
CA ASN A 225 41.39 -3.01 -31.79
C ASN A 225 40.48 -4.18 -32.23
N ILE A 226 39.26 -3.93 -32.70
CA ILE A 226 38.36 -5.02 -33.09
C ILE A 226 38.93 -5.82 -34.28
N SER A 227 39.04 -7.13 -34.10
CA SER A 227 39.64 -8.05 -35.06
C SER A 227 38.82 -9.34 -35.20
N TRP A 228 39.19 -10.14 -36.21
CA TRP A 228 38.61 -11.45 -36.48
C TRP A 228 39.73 -12.47 -36.63
N ASP A 229 39.66 -13.54 -35.84
CA ASP A 229 40.51 -14.71 -36.02
C ASP A 229 39.62 -15.88 -36.44
N GLY A 230 39.74 -16.32 -37.69
CA GLY A 230 38.96 -17.43 -38.24
C GLY A 230 39.39 -18.82 -37.77
N ASN A 231 40.52 -18.94 -37.09
CA ASN A 231 41.04 -20.19 -36.53
C ASN A 231 40.81 -20.31 -35.03
N ALA A 232 40.51 -19.20 -34.35
CA ALA A 232 40.12 -19.18 -32.96
C ALA A 232 39.00 -20.19 -32.66
N PHE A 233 39.05 -20.85 -31.51
CA PHE A 233 38.00 -21.75 -31.06
C PHE A 233 37.54 -21.34 -29.67
N PHE A 234 36.45 -20.58 -29.61
CA PHE A 234 35.92 -20.02 -28.37
C PHE A 234 34.45 -20.38 -28.22
N ASP A 235 34.05 -20.73 -27.00
CA ASP A 235 32.68 -21.17 -26.66
C ASP A 235 32.12 -22.26 -27.62
N ARG A 236 33.00 -23.18 -28.03
CA ARG A 236 32.73 -24.31 -28.96
C ARG A 236 32.55 -23.96 -30.44
N TRP A 237 32.80 -22.71 -30.84
CA TRP A 237 32.66 -22.25 -32.22
C TRP A 237 33.99 -21.86 -32.85
N LYS A 238 34.17 -22.20 -34.13
CA LYS A 238 35.33 -21.81 -34.92
C LYS A 238 35.18 -20.39 -35.47
N GLY A 239 36.25 -19.61 -35.37
CA GLY A 239 36.33 -18.21 -35.71
C GLY A 239 35.73 -17.34 -34.60
N TRP A 240 36.32 -16.19 -34.26
CA TRP A 240 35.74 -15.29 -33.24
C TRP A 240 36.12 -13.82 -33.46
N ILE A 241 35.25 -12.92 -32.99
CA ILE A 241 35.52 -11.47 -32.94
C ILE A 241 36.07 -11.16 -31.56
N TYR A 242 37.16 -10.41 -31.51
CA TYR A 242 37.83 -10.05 -30.27
C TYR A 242 38.47 -8.66 -30.39
N LEU A 243 38.90 -8.12 -29.26
CA LEU A 243 39.78 -6.95 -29.19
C LEU A 243 41.22 -7.46 -29.15
N ASP A 244 41.99 -7.20 -30.21
CA ASP A 244 43.40 -7.57 -30.38
C ASP A 244 44.31 -6.61 -29.62
N ASN A 245 44.36 -6.77 -28.30
CA ASN A 245 44.97 -5.78 -27.41
C ASN A 245 46.49 -5.84 -27.43
N ASN A 246 47.05 -7.00 -27.74
CA ASN A 246 48.48 -7.18 -27.93
C ASN A 246 48.94 -6.98 -29.39
N LYS A 247 48.00 -6.79 -30.33
CA LYS A 247 48.22 -6.48 -31.75
C LYS A 247 48.96 -7.58 -32.51
N ASN A 248 48.79 -8.84 -32.12
CA ASN A 248 49.45 -9.97 -32.76
C ASN A 248 48.60 -10.63 -33.87
N GLY A 249 47.34 -10.19 -34.04
CA GLY A 249 46.42 -10.65 -35.06
C GLY A 249 45.85 -12.06 -34.84
N LYS A 250 45.99 -12.63 -33.64
CA LYS A 250 45.41 -13.91 -33.22
C LYS A 250 44.67 -13.73 -31.92
N PHE A 251 43.60 -14.50 -31.71
CA PHE A 251 42.91 -14.46 -30.43
C PHE A 251 43.62 -15.37 -29.43
N ASP A 252 44.26 -14.77 -28.43
CA ASP A 252 44.95 -15.51 -27.37
C ASP A 252 44.01 -15.86 -26.20
N PHE A 253 44.06 -17.13 -25.76
CA PHE A 253 43.37 -17.64 -24.56
C PHE A 253 44.10 -18.86 -24.00
N VAL A 254 44.22 -19.00 -22.68
CA VAL A 254 44.96 -20.09 -22.01
C VAL A 254 43.99 -20.96 -21.21
N ASP A 255 43.94 -22.25 -21.49
CA ASP A 255 43.07 -23.23 -20.81
C ASP A 255 41.58 -22.81 -20.73
N GLY A 256 41.12 -22.01 -21.70
CA GLY A 256 39.75 -21.47 -21.75
C GLY A 256 39.53 -20.22 -20.90
N SER A 257 40.57 -19.70 -20.25
CA SER A 257 40.59 -18.43 -19.52
C SER A 257 41.00 -17.25 -20.41
N LEU A 258 40.49 -16.07 -20.05
CA LEU A 258 40.91 -14.78 -20.62
C LEU A 258 42.12 -14.19 -19.90
N ASP A 259 42.39 -14.62 -18.66
CA ASP A 259 43.62 -14.34 -17.93
C ASP A 259 44.77 -15.17 -18.52
N LEU A 260 45.60 -14.53 -19.33
CA LEU A 260 46.69 -15.17 -20.08
C LEU A 260 47.94 -15.36 -19.20
N ASN A 261 48.07 -14.56 -18.14
CA ASN A 261 49.26 -14.54 -17.29
C ASN A 261 49.08 -15.23 -15.94
N GLY A 262 47.86 -15.64 -15.61
CA GLY A 262 47.50 -16.41 -14.42
C GLY A 262 47.45 -15.60 -13.13
N ASN A 263 47.30 -14.27 -13.20
CA ASN A 263 47.24 -13.39 -12.03
C ASN A 263 45.84 -13.30 -11.39
N GLY A 264 44.82 -13.90 -12.03
CA GLY A 264 43.45 -13.93 -11.54
C GLY A 264 42.53 -12.86 -12.13
N VAL A 265 43.01 -11.96 -13.00
CA VAL A 265 42.22 -10.86 -13.59
C VAL A 265 42.41 -10.76 -15.09
N VAL A 266 41.39 -10.29 -15.82
CA VAL A 266 41.52 -9.92 -17.23
C VAL A 266 42.28 -8.59 -17.38
N ASP A 267 43.47 -8.64 -17.96
CA ASP A 267 44.36 -7.48 -18.08
C ASP A 267 44.13 -6.65 -19.35
N LYS A 268 44.50 -5.35 -19.29
CA LYS A 268 44.32 -4.39 -20.40
C LYS A 268 45.05 -4.74 -21.70
N TYR A 269 46.05 -5.63 -21.63
CA TYR A 269 46.86 -6.06 -22.78
C TYR A 269 46.45 -7.44 -23.31
N GLU A 270 45.55 -8.12 -22.61
CA GLU A 270 45.05 -9.44 -22.99
C GLU A 270 43.88 -9.29 -23.94
N ASP A 271 43.74 -10.23 -24.88
CA ASP A 271 42.66 -10.15 -25.85
C ASP A 271 41.31 -10.38 -25.22
N TYR A 272 40.30 -9.65 -25.69
CA TYR A 272 38.96 -9.72 -25.11
C TYR A 272 37.91 -10.19 -26.14
N PRO A 273 37.18 -11.30 -25.93
CA PRO A 273 36.19 -11.77 -26.87
C PRO A 273 34.96 -10.85 -26.88
N ILE A 274 34.52 -10.44 -28.07
CA ILE A 274 33.20 -9.81 -28.20
C ILE A 274 32.17 -10.93 -28.32
N ALA A 275 31.26 -10.99 -27.37
CA ALA A 275 30.22 -12.01 -27.35
C ALA A 275 29.09 -11.72 -28.36
N CYS A 276 28.39 -12.79 -28.77
CA CYS A 276 27.30 -12.72 -29.73
C CYS A 276 26.22 -13.75 -29.44
N LEU A 277 25.04 -13.54 -30.01
CA LEU A 277 24.02 -14.58 -30.12
C LEU A 277 24.15 -15.30 -31.45
N ILE A 278 23.81 -16.58 -31.47
CA ILE A 278 23.79 -17.40 -32.69
C ILE A 278 22.34 -17.80 -32.95
N THR A 279 21.83 -17.46 -34.13
CA THR A 279 20.45 -17.77 -34.53
C THR A 279 20.38 -18.02 -36.04
N LYS A 280 19.22 -18.45 -36.54
CA LYS A 280 18.97 -18.59 -37.97
C LYS A 280 18.24 -17.37 -38.53
N ILE A 281 18.86 -16.71 -39.50
CA ILE A 281 18.22 -15.67 -40.33
C ILE A 281 18.02 -16.25 -41.72
N ASN A 282 16.76 -16.31 -42.19
CA ASN A 282 16.38 -16.90 -43.47
C ASN A 282 16.93 -18.34 -43.67
N GLY A 283 16.96 -19.12 -42.59
CA GLY A 283 17.46 -20.50 -42.60
C GLY A 283 18.99 -20.65 -42.50
N VAL A 284 19.74 -19.54 -42.53
CA VAL A 284 21.21 -19.52 -42.42
C VAL A 284 21.60 -19.17 -40.99
N GLU A 285 22.49 -19.96 -40.40
CA GLU A 285 23.04 -19.65 -39.08
C GLU A 285 23.94 -18.41 -39.16
N LYS A 286 23.70 -17.45 -38.27
CA LYS A 286 24.35 -16.14 -38.23
C LYS A 286 24.71 -15.77 -36.80
N ARG A 287 25.85 -15.13 -36.64
CA ARG A 287 26.29 -14.48 -35.40
C ARG A 287 25.79 -13.04 -35.36
N ILE A 288 25.09 -12.71 -34.28
CA ILE A 288 24.50 -11.41 -34.03
C ILE A 288 25.24 -10.77 -32.87
N TYR A 289 26.06 -9.78 -33.19
CA TYR A 289 26.74 -8.93 -32.23
C TYR A 289 25.84 -7.76 -31.84
N SER A 290 26.24 -7.00 -30.82
CA SER A 290 25.63 -5.70 -30.51
C SER A 290 25.72 -4.77 -31.73
N ILE A 291 24.77 -3.83 -31.85
CA ILE A 291 24.76 -2.84 -32.93
C ILE A 291 26.07 -2.02 -32.96
N PRO A 292 26.61 -1.53 -31.82
CA PRO A 292 27.87 -0.80 -31.82
C PRO A 292 29.05 -1.66 -32.30
N ALA A 293 29.20 -2.89 -31.80
CA ALA A 293 30.27 -3.79 -32.25
C ALA A 293 30.17 -4.05 -33.77
N ARG A 294 28.96 -4.33 -34.28
CA ARG A 294 28.77 -4.58 -35.71
C ARG A 294 29.10 -3.37 -36.57
N LYS A 295 28.81 -2.14 -36.11
CA LYS A 295 29.17 -0.90 -36.82
C LYS A 295 30.68 -0.71 -36.90
N SER A 296 31.42 -1.13 -35.89
CA SER A 296 32.88 -1.00 -35.82
C SER A 296 33.63 -1.99 -36.71
N MET A 297 32.98 -3.09 -37.13
CA MET A 297 33.56 -4.07 -38.05
C MET A 297 33.61 -3.51 -39.50
N ILE A 298 34.80 -3.06 -39.91
CA ILE A 298 35.08 -2.61 -41.30
C ILE A 298 35.35 -3.76 -42.29
N PHE A 299 35.20 -5.00 -41.84
CA PHE A 299 35.33 -6.22 -42.62
C PHE A 299 33.99 -6.97 -42.68
N SER A 300 33.89 -7.93 -43.61
CA SER A 300 32.68 -8.73 -43.81
C SER A 300 33.00 -10.21 -43.75
N ILE A 301 32.31 -10.91 -42.85
CA ILE A 301 32.40 -12.36 -42.65
C ILE A 301 31.02 -12.94 -42.92
N ALA A 302 30.92 -14.01 -43.72
CA ALA A 302 29.65 -14.54 -44.21
C ALA A 302 28.77 -15.07 -43.07
N GLU A 303 29.38 -15.56 -42.00
CA GLU A 303 28.75 -16.10 -40.80
C GLU A 303 28.24 -15.02 -39.85
N ILE A 304 28.58 -13.75 -40.07
CA ILE A 304 28.13 -12.61 -39.26
C ILE A 304 26.92 -11.95 -39.92
N ALA A 305 25.94 -11.55 -39.12
CA ALA A 305 24.82 -10.77 -39.63
C ALA A 305 25.26 -9.42 -40.20
N THR A 306 24.62 -9.01 -41.29
CA THR A 306 24.73 -7.65 -41.81
C THR A 306 24.21 -6.64 -40.79
N LEU A 307 24.63 -5.38 -40.89
CA LEU A 307 24.16 -4.34 -39.97
C LEU A 307 22.62 -4.21 -39.96
N ASN A 308 21.98 -4.35 -41.11
CA ASN A 308 20.51 -4.30 -41.20
C ASN A 308 19.85 -5.52 -40.54
N GLU A 309 20.42 -6.72 -40.70
CA GLU A 309 19.95 -7.92 -39.99
C GLU A 309 20.10 -7.76 -38.47
N THR A 310 21.24 -7.25 -37.99
CA THR A 310 21.50 -6.96 -36.57
C THR A 310 20.50 -5.96 -36.00
N ILE A 311 20.26 -4.83 -36.66
CA ILE A 311 19.29 -3.83 -36.22
C ILE A 311 17.88 -4.42 -36.14
N ASN A 312 17.45 -5.14 -37.17
CA ASN A 312 16.11 -5.75 -37.19
C ASN A 312 15.95 -6.85 -36.14
N PHE A 313 17.01 -7.60 -35.84
CA PHE A 313 17.02 -8.61 -34.81
C PHE A 313 16.82 -8.01 -33.40
N TRP A 314 17.60 -6.98 -33.06
CA TRP A 314 17.57 -6.34 -31.74
C TRP A 314 16.34 -5.48 -31.51
N LYS A 315 15.75 -4.89 -32.56
CA LYS A 315 14.55 -4.04 -32.48
C LYS A 315 13.34 -4.72 -31.84
N ILE A 316 13.28 -6.04 -31.78
CA ILE A 316 12.20 -6.79 -31.12
C ILE A 316 12.68 -7.65 -29.95
N ARG A 317 13.91 -7.44 -29.47
CA ARG A 317 14.54 -8.23 -28.41
C ARG A 317 15.18 -7.41 -27.30
N SER A 318 15.57 -6.17 -27.59
CA SER A 318 16.13 -5.24 -26.61
C SER A 318 15.03 -4.34 -26.06
N MET A 319 14.81 -4.30 -24.75
CA MET A 319 13.76 -3.48 -24.14
C MET A 319 14.00 -1.97 -24.30
N GLU A 320 15.22 -1.52 -24.60
CA GLU A 320 15.58 -0.10 -24.72
C GLU A 320 14.72 0.68 -25.72
N TYR A 321 14.17 0.00 -26.74
CA TYR A 321 13.32 0.60 -27.77
C TYR A 321 11.84 0.71 -27.36
N HIS A 322 11.46 0.20 -26.18
CA HIS A 322 10.09 -0.19 -25.89
C HIS A 322 9.45 0.47 -24.66
N TYR A 323 10.22 1.11 -23.77
CA TYR A 323 9.70 1.67 -22.50
C TYR A 323 8.47 2.56 -22.68
N ARG A 324 8.56 3.59 -23.55
CA ARG A 324 7.48 4.57 -23.75
C ARG A 324 6.20 3.93 -24.27
N GLU A 325 6.31 3.06 -25.28
CA GLU A 325 5.12 2.41 -25.85
C GLU A 325 4.53 1.36 -24.91
N ALA A 326 5.36 0.69 -24.09
CA ALA A 326 4.89 -0.26 -23.09
C ALA A 326 3.99 0.42 -22.06
N ILE A 327 4.39 1.56 -21.50
CA ILE A 327 3.59 2.30 -20.51
C ILE A 327 2.42 3.09 -21.14
N ARG A 328 2.53 3.48 -22.42
CA ARG A 328 1.43 4.19 -23.11
C ARG A 328 0.26 3.26 -23.40
N LYS A 329 0.55 1.99 -23.72
CA LYS A 329 -0.46 0.99 -24.07
C LYS A 329 -1.01 0.23 -22.86
N ASN A 330 -0.34 0.30 -21.71
CA ASN A 330 -0.66 -0.47 -20.51
C ASN A 330 -0.41 0.40 -19.26
N ASP A 331 -1.32 0.36 -18.29
CA ASP A 331 -1.21 1.15 -17.05
C ASP A 331 -0.25 0.48 -16.03
N LEU A 332 1.03 0.40 -16.40
CA LEU A 332 2.07 -0.38 -15.71
C LEU A 332 2.67 0.36 -14.51
N ALA A 333 2.79 -0.35 -13.39
CA ALA A 333 3.81 -0.09 -12.37
C ALA A 333 5.01 -1.02 -12.62
N VAL A 334 6.23 -0.54 -12.42
CA VAL A 334 7.45 -1.29 -12.75
C VAL A 334 8.34 -1.43 -11.51
N MET A 335 8.98 -2.58 -11.37
CA MET A 335 10.05 -2.79 -10.41
C MET A 335 11.25 -3.44 -11.11
N ILE A 336 12.42 -2.85 -10.92
CA ILE A 336 13.69 -3.39 -11.39
C ILE A 336 14.40 -3.97 -10.16
N PHE A 337 14.69 -5.26 -10.19
CA PHE A 337 15.45 -5.94 -9.16
C PHE A 337 16.92 -6.04 -9.57
N GLY A 338 17.82 -5.75 -8.64
CA GLY A 338 19.26 -5.97 -8.76
C GLY A 338 19.91 -6.26 -7.41
N SER A 339 20.85 -7.19 -7.38
CA SER A 339 21.63 -7.56 -6.21
C SER A 339 23.08 -7.07 -6.30
N VAL A 340 23.78 -7.09 -5.17
CA VAL A 340 25.18 -6.64 -5.09
C VAL A 340 26.08 -7.49 -5.97
N MET A 341 25.92 -8.80 -5.97
CA MET A 341 26.55 -9.66 -6.96
C MET A 341 25.52 -9.94 -8.05
N ASP A 342 25.80 -9.44 -9.25
CA ASP A 342 24.97 -9.72 -10.42
C ASP A 342 24.97 -11.23 -10.74
N HIS A 343 23.94 -11.74 -11.38
CA HIS A 343 23.90 -13.16 -11.81
C HIS A 343 24.70 -13.39 -13.11
N VAL A 344 24.99 -12.34 -13.89
CA VAL A 344 25.64 -12.45 -15.20
C VAL A 344 26.76 -11.43 -15.42
N GLN A 345 26.56 -10.15 -15.12
CA GLN A 345 27.47 -9.06 -15.50
C GLN A 345 28.57 -8.84 -14.46
N ALA A 346 29.83 -8.76 -14.88
CA ALA A 346 30.96 -8.51 -13.99
C ALA A 346 31.27 -7.02 -13.79
N ASN A 347 30.36 -6.09 -14.14
CA ASN A 347 30.63 -4.66 -14.01
C ASN A 347 30.03 -4.11 -12.69
N PRO A 348 30.85 -3.59 -11.77
CA PRO A 348 30.40 -3.23 -10.41
C PRO A 348 29.48 -2.00 -10.36
N PHE A 349 29.32 -1.28 -11.47
CA PHE A 349 28.38 -0.16 -11.56
C PHE A 349 26.96 -0.57 -11.99
N HIS A 350 26.73 -1.88 -12.23
CA HIS A 350 25.45 -2.46 -12.68
C HIS A 350 24.70 -1.62 -13.74
N PRO A 351 25.37 -1.13 -14.80
CA PRO A 351 24.78 -0.13 -15.69
C PRO A 351 23.52 -0.64 -16.39
N HIS A 352 23.39 -1.95 -16.59
CA HIS A 352 22.20 -2.55 -17.18
C HIS A 352 20.93 -2.42 -16.31
N ILE A 353 21.04 -2.49 -14.97
CA ILE A 353 19.95 -2.27 -14.00
C ILE A 353 19.48 -0.82 -14.08
N PHE A 354 20.42 0.10 -13.93
CA PHE A 354 20.11 1.53 -13.86
C PHE A 354 19.65 2.08 -15.22
N SER A 355 20.17 1.56 -16.33
CA SER A 355 19.68 1.88 -17.67
C SER A 355 18.23 1.44 -17.88
N ALA A 356 17.82 0.30 -17.30
CA ALA A 356 16.43 -0.16 -17.32
C ALA A 356 15.52 0.75 -16.47
N TYR A 357 15.93 0.99 -15.22
CA TYR A 357 15.22 1.84 -14.27
C TYR A 357 15.00 3.24 -14.83
N ASN A 358 16.08 3.90 -15.27
CA ASN A 358 16.04 5.23 -15.87
C ASN A 358 15.29 5.23 -17.19
N GLY A 359 15.32 4.14 -17.96
CA GLY A 359 14.54 3.97 -19.18
C GLY A 359 13.03 4.10 -18.94
N PHE A 360 12.51 3.44 -17.92
CA PHE A 360 11.11 3.55 -17.52
C PHE A 360 10.78 4.89 -16.84
N LEU A 361 11.66 5.39 -15.96
CA LEU A 361 11.49 6.70 -15.31
C LEU A 361 11.37 7.82 -16.35
N ASN A 362 12.32 7.89 -17.29
CA ASN A 362 12.36 8.88 -18.37
C ASN A 362 11.22 8.71 -19.39
N ALA A 363 10.65 7.52 -19.49
CA ALA A 363 9.46 7.29 -20.30
C ALA A 363 8.21 7.95 -19.67
N GLY A 364 8.22 8.21 -18.36
CA GLY A 364 7.11 8.81 -17.61
C GLY A 364 6.18 7.77 -16.98
N VAL A 365 6.72 6.63 -16.56
CA VAL A 365 5.94 5.62 -15.82
C VAL A 365 5.40 6.20 -14.51
N LYS A 366 4.19 5.79 -14.10
CA LYS A 366 3.57 6.28 -12.85
C LYS A 366 4.35 5.86 -11.60
N PHE A 367 5.02 4.72 -11.65
CA PHE A 367 5.74 4.10 -10.54
C PHE A 367 6.84 3.20 -11.09
N VAL A 368 8.09 3.50 -10.71
CA VAL A 368 9.24 2.62 -10.87
C VAL A 368 10.03 2.56 -9.57
N ARG A 369 10.34 1.35 -9.11
CA ARG A 369 11.13 1.12 -7.89
C ARG A 369 12.34 0.23 -8.18
N LEU A 370 13.46 0.54 -7.53
CA LEU A 370 14.66 -0.29 -7.52
C LEU A 370 14.59 -1.13 -6.25
N ASN A 371 14.46 -2.45 -6.42
CA ASN A 371 14.27 -3.41 -5.35
C ASN A 371 12.96 -3.22 -4.55
N PRO A 372 12.50 -4.26 -3.84
CA PRO A 372 11.27 -4.16 -3.05
C PRO A 372 11.40 -3.19 -1.87
N ASP A 373 10.27 -2.86 -1.29
CA ASP A 373 10.13 -2.17 -0.02
C ASP A 373 10.60 -3.08 1.11
N LYS A 374 11.40 -2.52 2.02
CA LYS A 374 12.05 -3.30 3.09
C LYS A 374 11.05 -4.12 3.87
N CYS A 375 9.86 -3.57 4.12
CA CYS A 375 8.81 -4.28 4.85
C CYS A 375 8.31 -5.55 4.14
N TYR A 376 8.41 -5.63 2.80
CA TYR A 376 8.05 -6.81 2.01
C TYR A 376 9.18 -7.84 1.96
N VAL A 377 10.45 -7.41 2.04
CA VAL A 377 11.57 -8.35 2.24
C VAL A 377 11.50 -8.94 3.65
N GLU A 378 11.23 -8.10 4.65
CA GLU A 378 11.04 -8.51 6.05
C GLU A 378 9.84 -9.44 6.29
N LEU A 379 8.88 -9.47 5.36
CA LEU A 379 7.80 -10.45 5.35
C LEU A 379 8.31 -11.87 5.10
N ILE A 380 9.40 -12.00 4.33
CA ILE A 380 10.02 -13.27 3.96
C ILE A 380 11.12 -13.63 4.95
N ALA A 381 12.03 -12.70 5.21
CA ALA A 381 13.15 -12.91 6.12
C ALA A 381 13.56 -11.62 6.82
N LYS A 382 13.89 -11.70 8.11
CA LYS A 382 14.37 -10.55 8.88
C LYS A 382 15.83 -10.26 8.56
N GLY A 383 16.15 -8.98 8.40
CA GLY A 383 17.51 -8.54 8.08
C GLY A 383 17.60 -7.03 7.94
N ASP A 384 18.78 -6.57 7.55
CA ASP A 384 18.96 -5.18 7.13
C ASP A 384 19.03 -5.16 5.60
N TYR A 385 18.00 -4.57 5.00
CA TYR A 385 17.81 -4.52 3.55
C TYR A 385 17.70 -3.04 3.12
N PRO A 386 18.14 -2.70 1.90
CA PRO A 386 17.91 -1.39 1.31
C PRO A 386 16.43 -1.02 1.30
N ASP A 387 16.14 0.28 1.37
CA ASP A 387 14.78 0.79 1.32
C ASP A 387 14.68 2.03 0.43
N ASN A 388 14.77 1.79 -0.88
CA ASN A 388 14.87 2.86 -1.88
C ASN A 388 13.51 3.45 -2.22
N ASP A 389 13.31 4.75 -2.02
CA ASP A 389 12.10 5.42 -2.50
C ASP A 389 11.83 5.16 -3.99
N ALA A 390 10.57 4.95 -4.37
CA ALA A 390 10.19 4.85 -5.77
C ALA A 390 10.35 6.19 -6.50
N ASN A 391 10.60 6.13 -7.81
CA ASN A 391 10.76 7.27 -8.72
C ASN A 391 11.93 8.22 -8.39
N ILE A 392 12.94 7.79 -7.63
CA ILE A 392 14.16 8.57 -7.38
C ILE A 392 14.99 8.72 -8.67
N ALA A 393 15.67 9.85 -8.84
CA ALA A 393 16.64 10.00 -9.92
C ALA A 393 17.95 9.33 -9.53
N ILE A 394 18.46 8.42 -10.37
CA ILE A 394 19.73 7.72 -10.13
C ILE A 394 20.71 8.07 -11.25
N ASP A 395 21.82 8.72 -10.89
CA ASP A 395 22.93 9.03 -11.81
C ASP A 395 24.21 8.35 -11.34
N ILE A 396 24.49 7.18 -11.92
CA ILE A 396 25.67 6.37 -11.60
C ILE A 396 26.99 7.12 -11.85
N LYS A 397 27.03 8.18 -12.66
CA LYS A 397 28.24 8.99 -12.90
C LYS A 397 28.66 9.79 -11.68
N SER A 398 27.72 10.06 -10.79
CA SER A 398 27.93 10.84 -9.58
C SER A 398 28.14 9.98 -8.34
N MET A 399 28.08 8.64 -8.48
CA MET A 399 28.08 7.70 -7.38
C MET A 399 29.37 6.87 -7.34
N SER A 400 29.81 6.59 -6.12
CA SER A 400 30.78 5.54 -5.80
C SER A 400 30.15 4.15 -5.85
N ILE A 401 30.99 3.11 -5.88
CA ILE A 401 30.54 1.71 -5.83
C ILE A 401 29.84 1.40 -4.50
N GLU A 402 30.32 1.96 -3.39
CA GLU A 402 29.68 1.79 -2.07
C GLU A 402 28.25 2.35 -2.08
N GLU A 403 28.04 3.54 -2.65
CA GLU A 403 26.72 4.14 -2.79
C GLU A 403 25.81 3.31 -3.71
N ILE A 404 26.35 2.70 -4.77
CA ILE A 404 25.60 1.78 -5.64
C ILE A 404 25.19 0.53 -4.88
N ASN A 405 26.11 -0.11 -4.15
CA ASN A 405 25.83 -1.30 -3.37
C ASN A 405 24.78 -1.06 -2.29
N ASN A 406 24.73 0.14 -1.69
CA ASN A 406 23.70 0.52 -0.73
C ASN A 406 22.28 0.61 -1.32
N LEU A 407 22.14 0.67 -2.65
CA LEU A 407 20.85 0.60 -3.33
C LEU A 407 20.45 -0.85 -3.72
N LEU A 408 21.40 -1.78 -3.74
CA LEU A 408 21.22 -3.13 -4.25
C LEU A 408 20.99 -4.15 -3.13
N GLU A 409 20.21 -5.19 -3.39
CA GLU A 409 19.91 -6.20 -2.38
C GLU A 409 21.15 -7.05 -2.09
N PRO A 410 21.44 -7.36 -0.81
CA PRO A 410 22.61 -8.15 -0.46
C PRO A 410 22.39 -9.64 -0.74
N GLU A 411 23.47 -10.42 -0.82
CA GLU A 411 23.45 -11.88 -1.04
C GLU A 411 23.01 -12.69 0.21
N LEU A 412 21.99 -12.21 0.93
CA LEU A 412 21.49 -12.81 2.17
C LEU A 412 20.35 -13.82 1.95
N LEU A 413 19.58 -13.65 0.87
CA LEU A 413 18.45 -14.52 0.50
C LEU A 413 18.68 -15.10 -0.88
N LYS A 414 17.89 -16.11 -1.23
CA LYS A 414 17.87 -16.61 -2.61
C LYS A 414 17.16 -15.60 -3.51
N ASP A 415 17.56 -15.53 -4.78
CA ASP A 415 16.94 -14.68 -5.78
C ASP A 415 15.42 -14.85 -5.85
N GLU A 416 14.93 -16.10 -5.77
CA GLU A 416 13.50 -16.37 -5.84
C GLU A 416 12.73 -15.78 -4.65
N GLU A 417 13.36 -15.67 -3.48
CA GLU A 417 12.78 -15.07 -2.27
C GLU A 417 12.67 -13.55 -2.46
N TYR A 418 13.71 -12.89 -2.95
CA TYR A 418 13.63 -11.47 -3.26
C TYR A 418 12.60 -11.16 -4.35
N ILE A 419 12.54 -11.97 -5.40
CA ILE A 419 11.54 -11.81 -6.46
C ILE A 419 10.13 -12.11 -5.95
N ALA A 420 9.96 -13.00 -4.97
CA ALA A 420 8.68 -13.14 -4.29
C ALA A 420 8.30 -11.84 -3.57
N ALA A 421 9.21 -11.19 -2.83
CA ALA A 421 8.93 -9.90 -2.18
C ALA A 421 8.50 -8.83 -3.19
N CYS A 422 9.20 -8.74 -4.33
CA CYS A 422 8.85 -7.86 -5.44
C CYS A 422 7.41 -8.08 -5.93
N VAL A 423 7.05 -9.34 -6.20
CA VAL A 423 5.72 -9.71 -6.71
C VAL A 423 4.63 -9.40 -5.69
N ILE A 424 4.88 -9.73 -4.43
CA ILE A 424 3.99 -9.53 -3.29
C ILE A 424 3.71 -8.02 -3.09
N GLU A 425 4.73 -7.18 -3.17
CA GLU A 425 4.57 -5.72 -3.12
C GLU A 425 3.79 -5.17 -4.31
N MET A 426 4.21 -5.51 -5.52
CA MET A 426 3.63 -4.93 -6.73
C MET A 426 2.16 -5.31 -6.89
N CYS A 427 1.78 -6.53 -6.51
CA CYS A 427 0.38 -6.93 -6.55
C CYS A 427 -0.48 -6.16 -5.53
N ASP A 428 0.06 -5.86 -4.36
CA ASP A 428 -0.62 -5.10 -3.32
C ASP A 428 -0.77 -3.63 -3.64
N ARG A 429 0.31 -2.98 -4.10
CA ARG A 429 0.26 -1.57 -4.49
C ARG A 429 -0.81 -1.33 -5.55
N VAL A 430 -0.89 -2.22 -6.55
CA VAL A 430 -1.93 -2.19 -7.57
C VAL A 430 -3.31 -2.44 -6.97
N PHE A 431 -3.47 -3.45 -6.11
CA PHE A 431 -4.78 -3.79 -5.54
C PHE A 431 -5.34 -2.69 -4.63
N PHE A 432 -4.50 -2.09 -3.79
CA PHE A 432 -4.89 -1.02 -2.87
C PHE A 432 -4.76 0.38 -3.47
N ASN A 433 -4.28 0.49 -4.71
CA ASN A 433 -4.00 1.74 -5.39
C ASN A 433 -3.11 2.68 -4.54
N ASN A 434 -2.05 2.12 -3.94
CA ASN A 434 -1.09 2.85 -3.11
C ASN A 434 0.30 2.85 -3.78
N PHE A 435 0.63 3.97 -4.39
CA PHE A 435 1.92 4.22 -5.06
C PHE A 435 2.75 5.25 -4.31
N SER A 436 2.63 5.29 -2.97
CA SER A 436 3.53 6.09 -2.14
C SER A 436 4.99 5.68 -2.39
N PRO A 437 5.95 6.62 -2.41
CA PRO A 437 7.35 6.30 -2.70
C PRO A 437 7.91 5.18 -1.84
N ASN A 438 7.49 5.13 -0.57
CA ASN A 438 7.86 4.14 0.42
C ASN A 438 6.65 3.76 1.31
N LEU A 439 6.69 2.63 1.99
CA LEU A 439 5.62 2.12 2.84
C LEU A 439 6.10 1.93 4.28
N ASP A 440 5.27 2.35 5.24
CA ASP A 440 5.51 2.10 6.67
C ASP A 440 5.26 0.62 7.07
N GLY A 441 4.93 -0.26 6.12
CA GLY A 441 4.61 -1.67 6.34
C GLY A 441 3.84 -2.32 5.20
N VAL A 442 3.80 -3.67 5.21
CA VAL A 442 3.10 -4.49 4.21
C VAL A 442 1.62 -4.11 4.15
N LEU A 443 1.09 -3.87 2.94
CA LEU A 443 -0.29 -3.45 2.70
C LEU A 443 -1.31 -4.55 3.01
N THR A 444 -0.98 -5.82 2.70
CA THR A 444 -1.70 -6.96 3.27
C THR A 444 -1.04 -7.41 4.56
N LYS A 445 -1.67 -7.11 5.70
CA LYS A 445 -1.32 -7.80 6.94
C LYS A 445 -1.70 -9.28 6.77
N SER A 446 -0.74 -10.18 7.03
CA SER A 446 -0.73 -11.65 6.89
C SER A 446 -2.06 -12.37 7.18
N GLU A 447 -2.21 -13.56 6.60
CA GLU A 447 -3.36 -14.48 6.46
C GLU A 447 -4.36 -14.71 7.62
N GLU A 448 -4.26 -14.02 8.76
CA GLU A 448 -5.25 -14.12 9.85
C GLU A 448 -6.55 -13.33 9.61
N ASN A 449 -6.62 -12.45 8.60
CA ASN A 449 -7.74 -11.49 8.49
C ASN A 449 -8.87 -11.83 7.51
N ILE A 450 -8.75 -12.86 6.67
CA ILE A 450 -9.82 -13.20 5.71
C ILE A 450 -11.05 -13.83 6.41
N ASN A 451 -10.87 -14.39 7.62
CA ASN A 451 -11.98 -14.89 8.44
C ASN A 451 -12.55 -13.86 9.45
N ASN A 452 -12.04 -12.63 9.50
CA ASN A 452 -12.43 -11.64 10.51
C ASN A 452 -13.45 -10.60 10.04
N GLU A 453 -13.63 -10.41 8.74
CA GLU A 453 -14.59 -9.44 8.20
C GLU A 453 -15.94 -10.08 7.92
N ILE A 454 -17.01 -9.42 8.39
CA ILE A 454 -18.40 -9.81 8.11
C ILE A 454 -19.09 -8.62 7.47
N TYR A 455 -19.75 -8.86 6.35
CA TYR A 455 -20.57 -7.86 5.66
C TYR A 455 -22.02 -8.31 5.72
N THR A 456 -22.92 -7.40 6.07
CA THR A 456 -24.36 -7.63 6.01
C THR A 456 -25.09 -6.33 5.73
N TYR A 457 -26.41 -6.40 5.65
CA TYR A 457 -27.28 -5.25 5.48
C TYR A 457 -28.24 -5.18 6.67
N ILE A 458 -28.47 -3.97 7.17
CA ILE A 458 -29.46 -3.73 8.22
C ILE A 458 -30.66 -2.98 7.63
N PRO A 459 -31.90 -3.36 7.98
CA PRO A 459 -33.08 -2.67 7.49
C PRO A 459 -33.16 -1.24 8.08
N SER A 460 -33.56 -0.28 7.25
CA SER A 460 -33.87 1.09 7.66
C SER A 460 -35.08 1.63 6.92
N GLU A 461 -35.69 2.68 7.47
CA GLU A 461 -36.81 3.41 6.86
C GLU A 461 -36.45 4.02 5.49
N ILE A 462 -35.16 4.18 5.22
CA ILE A 462 -34.59 4.71 3.96
C ILE A 462 -33.99 3.61 3.07
N GLY A 463 -34.28 2.34 3.37
CA GLY A 463 -33.77 1.16 2.70
C GLY A 463 -32.60 0.50 3.43
N ASN A 464 -32.02 -0.54 2.84
CA ASN A 464 -31.00 -1.35 3.49
C ASN A 464 -29.68 -0.61 3.59
N ILE A 465 -29.06 -0.62 4.77
CA ILE A 465 -27.77 0.00 5.05
C ILE A 465 -26.69 -1.07 5.09
N ALA A 466 -25.69 -0.97 4.23
CA ALA A 466 -24.55 -1.88 4.22
C ALA A 466 -23.64 -1.61 5.42
N ILE A 467 -23.30 -2.66 6.16
CA ILE A 467 -22.38 -2.61 7.30
C ILE A 467 -21.22 -3.57 7.11
N LYS A 468 -20.05 -3.16 7.64
CA LYS A 468 -18.85 -3.97 7.75
C LYS A 468 -18.52 -4.14 9.22
N MET A 469 -18.26 -5.36 9.64
CA MET A 469 -17.77 -5.70 10.97
C MET A 469 -16.42 -6.39 10.87
N ILE A 470 -15.48 -6.05 11.73
CA ILE A 470 -14.17 -6.68 11.82
C ILE A 470 -14.03 -7.27 13.23
N LYS A 471 -13.87 -8.58 13.29
CA LYS A 471 -13.65 -9.33 14.53
C LYS A 471 -12.21 -9.14 15.01
N PRO A 472 -11.99 -9.04 16.33
CA PRO A 472 -10.67 -9.20 16.90
C PRO A 472 -10.25 -10.68 16.87
N GLU A 473 -8.96 -10.93 16.71
CA GLU A 473 -8.40 -12.29 16.85
C GLU A 473 -8.61 -12.82 18.28
N LYS A 474 -8.40 -11.95 19.27
CA LYS A 474 -8.61 -12.23 20.69
C LYS A 474 -9.54 -11.17 21.28
N PRO A 475 -10.70 -11.55 21.85
CA PRO A 475 -11.59 -10.59 22.49
C PRO A 475 -10.89 -9.90 23.68
N ARG A 476 -11.24 -8.64 23.94
CA ARG A 476 -10.61 -7.83 25.00
C ARG A 476 -10.74 -8.51 26.37
N TYR A 477 -11.90 -9.10 26.64
CA TYR A 477 -12.17 -9.85 27.85
C TYR A 477 -12.32 -11.34 27.54
N ILE A 478 -12.28 -12.17 28.58
CA ILE A 478 -12.45 -13.63 28.45
C ILE A 478 -13.76 -13.93 27.71
N LEU A 479 -13.64 -14.40 26.46
CA LEU A 479 -14.73 -14.73 25.54
C LEU A 479 -15.74 -13.60 25.28
N LYS A 480 -15.34 -12.33 25.47
CA LYS A 480 -16.23 -11.17 25.32
C LYS A 480 -15.51 -9.97 24.72
N ALA A 481 -15.99 -9.46 23.58
CA ALA A 481 -15.45 -8.31 22.89
C ALA A 481 -16.44 -7.12 22.96
N PRO A 482 -16.02 -5.95 23.45
CA PRO A 482 -16.77 -4.71 23.29
C PRO A 482 -16.86 -4.31 21.81
N ILE A 483 -17.87 -3.51 21.48
CA ILE A 483 -18.14 -3.07 20.12
C ILE A 483 -17.87 -1.56 20.02
N ILE A 484 -17.15 -1.15 18.98
CA ILE A 484 -16.93 0.26 18.66
C ILE A 484 -17.44 0.55 17.25
N ILE A 485 -18.35 1.52 17.14
CA ILE A 485 -18.86 2.01 15.86
C ILE A 485 -18.01 3.21 15.45
N GLU A 486 -17.26 3.07 14.36
CA GLU A 486 -16.56 4.18 13.73
C GLU A 486 -17.53 4.94 12.81
N VAL A 487 -17.85 6.17 13.18
CA VAL A 487 -18.66 7.05 12.35
C VAL A 487 -17.71 7.86 11.46
N GLY A 488 -17.46 7.36 10.26
CA GLY A 488 -16.67 8.03 9.22
C GLY A 488 -17.55 8.75 8.20
N GLY A 489 -16.96 9.67 7.43
CA GLY A 489 -17.63 10.45 6.38
C GLY A 489 -18.64 11.50 6.91
N PHE A 490 -18.74 12.64 6.23
CA PHE A 490 -19.75 13.67 6.56
C PHE A 490 -20.10 14.55 5.35
N VAL A 491 -19.14 15.33 4.85
CA VAL A 491 -19.30 16.25 3.71
C VAL A 491 -19.13 15.59 2.35
N SER A 492 -18.74 14.32 2.31
CA SER A 492 -18.56 13.57 1.08
C SER A 492 -18.93 12.10 1.31
N PRO A 493 -19.41 11.39 0.28
CA PRO A 493 -19.48 9.94 0.29
C PRO A 493 -18.10 9.35 0.58
N THR A 494 -18.02 8.44 1.54
CA THR A 494 -16.79 7.73 1.88
C THR A 494 -17.02 6.22 1.82
N PRO A 495 -15.96 5.42 1.62
CA PRO A 495 -16.04 3.97 1.82
C PRO A 495 -16.32 3.64 3.29
N PHE A 496 -16.36 2.35 3.63
CA PHE A 496 -16.33 1.90 5.02
C PHE A 496 -15.12 2.53 5.72
N SER A 497 -15.39 3.26 6.82
CA SER A 497 -14.32 3.91 7.57
C SER A 497 -13.46 2.87 8.27
N GLU A 498 -12.14 3.00 8.16
CA GLU A 498 -11.17 2.08 8.75
C GLU A 498 -10.05 2.82 9.49
N SER A 499 -10.24 4.09 9.85
CA SER A 499 -9.21 4.90 10.51
C SER A 499 -8.81 4.32 11.87
N ILE A 500 -9.76 3.67 12.55
CA ILE A 500 -9.53 2.99 13.83
C ILE A 500 -9.59 1.46 13.72
N ARG A 501 -9.47 0.88 12.53
CA ARG A 501 -9.50 -0.58 12.32
C ARG A 501 -8.58 -1.36 13.26
N ASP A 502 -7.37 -0.86 13.52
CA ASP A 502 -6.39 -1.53 14.39
C ASP A 502 -6.83 -1.62 15.87
N ILE A 503 -7.97 -1.06 16.26
CA ILE A 503 -8.58 -1.27 17.58
C ILE A 503 -8.96 -2.74 17.82
N THR A 504 -9.12 -3.54 16.75
CA THR A 504 -9.29 -4.99 16.84
C THR A 504 -8.11 -5.68 17.51
N ASN A 505 -6.89 -5.12 17.43
CA ASN A 505 -5.71 -5.60 18.16
C ASN A 505 -5.83 -5.42 19.68
N TYR A 506 -6.74 -4.55 20.13
CA TYR A 506 -7.08 -4.32 21.53
C TYR A 506 -8.34 -5.09 21.96
N GLY A 507 -8.81 -5.99 21.10
CA GLY A 507 -9.88 -6.94 21.40
C GLY A 507 -11.30 -6.44 21.17
N PHE A 508 -11.45 -5.40 20.34
CA PHE A 508 -12.74 -4.81 19.98
C PHE A 508 -13.30 -5.41 18.69
N ILE A 509 -14.62 -5.49 18.60
CA ILE A 509 -15.32 -5.60 17.31
C ILE A 509 -15.45 -4.19 16.75
N HIS A 510 -14.88 -3.96 15.58
CA HIS A 510 -14.98 -2.69 14.87
C HIS A 510 -16.14 -2.74 13.88
N ILE A 511 -17.03 -1.76 13.91
CA ILE A 511 -18.15 -1.62 12.98
C ILE A 511 -18.02 -0.32 12.21
N SER A 512 -18.16 -0.39 10.89
CA SER A 512 -18.33 0.75 10.00
C SER A 512 -19.46 0.49 9.00
N PHE A 513 -19.95 1.54 8.34
CA PHE A 513 -21.11 1.45 7.47
C PHE A 513 -20.99 2.40 6.27
N LEU A 514 -21.76 2.13 5.22
CA LEU A 514 -21.92 3.06 4.10
C LEU A 514 -23.15 3.93 4.35
N TYR A 515 -23.01 5.24 4.19
CA TYR A 515 -24.17 6.13 4.22
C TYR A 515 -25.15 5.84 3.08
N PRO A 516 -26.42 6.28 3.22
CA PRO A 516 -27.43 6.08 2.19
C PRO A 516 -26.95 6.54 0.81
N GLY A 517 -27.22 5.74 -0.23
CA GLY A 517 -26.80 6.00 -1.60
C GLY A 517 -25.30 5.80 -1.90
N CYS A 518 -24.47 5.53 -0.89
CA CYS A 518 -23.04 5.25 -1.08
C CYS A 518 -22.79 3.78 -1.45
N SER A 519 -21.75 3.52 -2.23
CA SER A 519 -21.32 2.17 -2.61
C SER A 519 -19.81 2.00 -2.52
N PHE A 520 -19.37 0.79 -2.19
CA PHE A 520 -17.97 0.42 -2.13
C PHE A 520 -17.78 -1.09 -2.29
N ASN A 521 -16.84 -1.52 -3.14
CA ASN A 521 -16.48 -2.93 -3.35
C ASN A 521 -17.68 -3.89 -3.57
N GLY A 522 -18.70 -3.44 -4.31
CA GLY A 522 -19.90 -4.22 -4.61
C GLY A 522 -20.99 -4.19 -3.54
N TYR A 523 -20.74 -3.56 -2.39
CA TYR A 523 -21.75 -3.25 -1.38
C TYR A 523 -22.33 -1.86 -1.63
N LYS A 524 -23.63 -1.69 -1.35
CA LYS A 524 -24.32 -0.42 -1.55
C LYS A 524 -25.42 -0.24 -0.50
N SER A 525 -25.46 0.92 0.14
CA SER A 525 -26.62 1.32 0.93
C SER A 525 -27.68 1.95 0.04
N ASP A 526 -28.94 1.62 0.30
CA ASP A 526 -30.10 2.25 -0.33
C ASP A 526 -30.25 3.72 0.11
N GLY A 527 -31.22 4.44 -0.46
CA GLY A 527 -31.52 5.82 -0.11
C GLY A 527 -30.60 6.84 -0.78
N THR A 528 -30.51 8.04 -0.19
CA THR A 528 -29.78 9.18 -0.77
C THR A 528 -28.89 9.84 0.27
N PHE A 529 -27.63 10.05 -0.11
CA PHE A 529 -26.65 10.72 0.72
C PHE A 529 -27.02 12.20 0.86
N ASP A 530 -27.35 12.61 2.08
CA ASP A 530 -27.74 13.98 2.40
C ASP A 530 -26.69 14.67 3.27
N TYR A 531 -25.41 14.32 3.12
CA TYR A 531 -24.29 15.04 3.74
C TYR A 531 -24.42 15.21 5.27
N GLY A 532 -24.76 14.13 5.98
CA GLY A 532 -24.95 14.17 7.43
C GLY A 532 -26.32 14.70 7.90
N GLY A 533 -27.26 14.88 6.97
CA GLY A 533 -28.65 15.28 7.24
C GLY A 533 -29.49 14.17 7.87
N TYR A 534 -30.80 14.29 7.73
CA TYR A 534 -31.79 13.35 8.28
C TYR A 534 -31.56 11.87 7.86
N ASN A 535 -31.33 11.58 6.58
CA ASN A 535 -31.14 10.21 6.07
C ASN A 535 -29.87 9.58 6.65
N CYS A 536 -28.75 10.30 6.63
CA CYS A 536 -27.52 9.83 7.27
C CYS A 536 -27.76 9.55 8.77
N THR A 537 -28.56 10.38 9.46
CA THR A 537 -28.88 10.22 10.88
C THR A 537 -29.71 8.96 11.15
N LEU A 538 -30.69 8.67 10.28
CA LEU A 538 -31.47 7.43 10.33
C LEU A 538 -30.61 6.19 10.07
N ALA A 539 -29.66 6.26 9.13
CA ALA A 539 -28.72 5.16 8.91
C ALA A 539 -27.90 4.88 10.18
N LEU A 540 -27.31 5.92 10.79
CA LEU A 540 -26.54 5.75 12.02
C LEU A 540 -27.39 5.21 13.18
N LYS A 541 -28.64 5.66 13.32
CA LYS A 541 -29.60 5.11 14.30
C LYS A 541 -29.72 3.59 14.16
N GLN A 542 -29.93 3.08 12.94
CA GLN A 542 -30.06 1.64 12.72
C GLN A 542 -28.77 0.89 13.00
N VAL A 543 -27.61 1.45 12.63
CA VAL A 543 -26.31 0.83 12.93
C VAL A 543 -26.11 0.67 14.44
N ILE A 544 -26.50 1.68 15.22
CA ILE A 544 -26.44 1.62 16.69
C ILE A 544 -27.40 0.55 17.21
N LEU A 545 -28.65 0.53 16.76
CA LEU A 545 -29.66 -0.47 17.17
C LEU A 545 -29.20 -1.91 16.85
N PHE A 546 -28.54 -2.11 15.71
CA PHE A 546 -28.00 -3.41 15.34
C PHE A 546 -26.82 -3.80 16.24
N ALA A 547 -25.88 -2.87 16.46
CA ALA A 547 -24.72 -3.09 17.33
C ALA A 547 -25.13 -3.40 18.78
N THR A 548 -26.21 -2.79 19.27
CA THR A 548 -26.79 -3.05 20.60
C THR A 548 -27.71 -4.28 20.64
N GLY A 549 -27.83 -5.01 19.52
CA GLY A 549 -28.63 -6.24 19.43
C GLY A 549 -30.15 -6.04 19.48
N GLU A 550 -30.61 -4.81 19.27
CA GLU A 550 -32.02 -4.41 19.33
C GLU A 550 -32.77 -4.76 18.05
N ILE A 551 -32.08 -4.76 16.91
CA ILE A 551 -32.62 -5.21 15.62
C ILE A 551 -31.78 -6.34 15.02
N GLU A 552 -32.35 -7.00 14.02
CA GLU A 552 -31.70 -8.02 13.21
C GLU A 552 -31.22 -7.43 11.88
N ASP A 553 -30.27 -8.10 11.24
CA ASP A 553 -29.91 -7.84 9.86
C ASP A 553 -31.01 -8.34 8.90
N VAL A 554 -30.86 -8.10 7.59
CA VAL A 554 -31.83 -8.53 6.58
C VAL A 554 -32.01 -10.06 6.49
N ASN A 555 -31.11 -10.84 7.09
CA ASN A 555 -31.17 -12.31 7.13
C ASN A 555 -31.79 -12.81 8.45
N GLY A 556 -32.29 -11.93 9.31
CA GLY A 556 -32.86 -12.29 10.61
C GLY A 556 -31.81 -12.63 11.67
N GLN A 557 -30.57 -12.19 11.50
CA GLN A 557 -29.47 -12.46 12.43
C GLN A 557 -29.19 -11.25 13.31
N LYS A 558 -29.06 -11.45 14.63
CA LYS A 558 -28.54 -10.42 15.53
C LYS A 558 -27.02 -10.41 15.49
N ILE A 559 -26.40 -9.35 16.01
CA ILE A 559 -24.94 -9.25 16.10
C ILE A 559 -24.30 -10.44 16.85
N ASN A 560 -24.96 -11.00 17.87
CA ASN A 560 -24.48 -12.18 18.61
C ASN A 560 -24.66 -13.50 17.83
N ASP A 561 -25.46 -13.51 16.77
CA ASP A 561 -25.56 -14.65 15.87
C ASP A 561 -24.39 -14.67 14.89
N LEU A 562 -23.97 -13.49 14.45
CA LEU A 562 -22.82 -13.28 13.57
C LEU A 562 -21.47 -13.39 14.32
N ILE A 563 -21.40 -12.85 15.55
CA ILE A 563 -20.18 -12.82 16.37
C ILE A 563 -20.55 -13.24 17.80
N LYS A 564 -20.38 -14.52 18.12
CA LYS A 564 -20.84 -15.13 19.39
C LYS A 564 -20.31 -14.47 20.66
N PHE A 565 -19.12 -13.87 20.60
CA PHE A 565 -18.49 -13.20 21.73
C PHE A 565 -18.73 -11.68 21.76
N ALA A 566 -19.61 -11.13 20.92
CA ALA A 566 -19.94 -9.71 20.93
C ALA A 566 -20.65 -9.27 22.22
N MET A 567 -20.38 -8.04 22.67
CA MET A 567 -21.01 -7.42 23.84
C MET A 567 -21.96 -6.29 23.43
N PRO A 568 -23.23 -6.58 23.09
CA PRO A 568 -24.22 -5.56 22.74
C PRO A 568 -24.55 -4.59 23.88
N ASN A 569 -24.18 -4.92 25.13
CA ASN A 569 -24.29 -4.05 26.29
C ASN A 569 -23.05 -3.17 26.53
N ASN A 570 -22.01 -3.29 25.70
CA ASN A 570 -20.79 -2.49 25.75
C ASN A 570 -20.45 -1.98 24.34
N VAL A 571 -21.34 -1.12 23.83
CA VAL A 571 -21.26 -0.48 22.53
C VAL A 571 -20.90 0.99 22.71
N GLY A 572 -19.88 1.46 22.01
CA GLY A 572 -19.52 2.87 21.94
C GLY A 572 -19.49 3.42 20.52
N LEU A 573 -19.42 4.74 20.42
CA LEU A 573 -19.20 5.46 19.17
C LEU A 573 -17.87 6.23 19.22
N TYR A 574 -17.13 6.19 18.13
CA TYR A 574 -15.95 7.02 17.91
C TYR A 574 -16.13 7.92 16.68
N THR A 575 -15.88 9.21 16.86
CA THR A 575 -15.91 10.22 15.80
C THR A 575 -14.63 11.02 15.77
N PHE A 576 -14.22 11.44 14.58
CA PHE A 576 -13.13 12.38 14.38
C PHE A 576 -13.61 13.51 13.47
N SER A 577 -13.30 14.76 13.83
CA SER A 577 -13.70 15.93 13.04
C SER A 577 -15.22 16.09 12.92
N HIS A 578 -15.73 16.44 11.74
CA HIS A 578 -17.12 16.74 11.47
C HIS A 578 -18.10 15.59 11.78
N THR A 579 -17.65 14.34 11.85
CA THR A 579 -18.54 13.20 12.09
C THR A 579 -19.13 13.18 13.51
N GLY A 580 -18.56 13.95 14.44
CA GLY A 580 -19.15 14.17 15.76
C GLY A 580 -20.51 14.85 15.73
N ILE A 581 -20.79 15.64 14.69
CA ILE A 581 -22.06 16.36 14.53
C ILE A 581 -23.22 15.37 14.42
N ILE A 582 -23.10 14.43 13.47
CA ILE A 582 -24.13 13.44 13.21
C ILE A 582 -24.29 12.46 14.39
N ALA A 583 -23.20 12.05 15.04
CA ALA A 583 -23.26 11.18 16.22
C ALA A 583 -23.98 11.87 17.39
N THR A 584 -23.60 13.11 17.70
CA THR A 584 -24.24 13.90 18.76
C THR A 584 -25.73 14.09 18.48
N LYS A 585 -26.09 14.47 17.25
CA LYS A 585 -27.49 14.64 16.83
C LYS A 585 -28.28 13.34 16.92
N CYS A 586 -27.72 12.22 16.46
CA CYS A 586 -28.37 10.91 16.51
C CYS A 586 -28.64 10.49 17.96
N LEU A 587 -27.63 10.57 18.84
CA LEU A 587 -27.74 10.23 20.26
C LEU A 587 -28.70 11.16 21.01
N ALA A 588 -28.78 12.43 20.62
CA ALA A 588 -29.73 13.39 21.17
C ALA A 588 -31.17 13.02 20.82
N LEU A 589 -31.45 12.78 19.53
CA LEU A 589 -32.80 12.60 18.99
C LEU A 589 -33.42 11.24 19.33
N TYR A 590 -32.61 10.20 19.50
CA TYR A 590 -33.11 8.84 19.70
C TYR A 590 -32.67 8.29 21.06
N ASP A 591 -33.54 7.49 21.68
CA ASP A 591 -33.20 6.73 22.88
C ASP A 591 -32.47 5.44 22.48
N LEU A 592 -31.15 5.46 22.59
CA LEU A 592 -30.26 4.41 22.08
C LEU A 592 -29.42 3.85 23.22
N LYS A 593 -29.16 2.53 23.21
CA LYS A 593 -28.44 1.83 24.28
C LYS A 593 -26.92 1.90 24.21
N ALA A 594 -26.36 2.74 23.33
CA ALA A 594 -24.92 3.00 23.30
C ALA A 594 -24.46 3.57 24.65
N LYS A 595 -23.37 3.04 25.21
CA LYS A 595 -22.92 3.37 26.57
C LYS A 595 -21.98 4.56 26.63
N TYR A 596 -21.24 4.79 25.55
CA TYR A 596 -20.32 5.92 25.49
C TYR A 596 -20.15 6.50 24.10
N PHE A 597 -19.80 7.78 24.08
CA PHE A 597 -19.46 8.55 22.90
C PHE A 597 -18.09 9.20 23.08
N ILE A 598 -17.20 8.98 22.12
CA ILE A 598 -15.87 9.58 22.07
C ILE A 598 -15.85 10.57 20.92
N GLY A 599 -15.83 11.85 21.27
CA GLY A 599 -15.76 12.94 20.32
C GLY A 599 -14.35 13.49 20.19
N HIS A 600 -13.66 13.15 19.09
CA HIS A 600 -12.28 13.59 18.86
C HIS A 600 -12.24 14.85 17.98
N GLU A 601 -11.97 16.00 18.61
CA GLU A 601 -11.86 17.32 17.97
C GLU A 601 -13.07 17.63 17.06
N ASN A 602 -14.28 17.44 17.58
CA ASN A 602 -15.49 17.63 16.78
C ASN A 602 -15.99 19.09 16.84
N PRO A 603 -16.27 19.72 15.70
CA PRO A 603 -16.85 21.06 15.66
C PRO A 603 -18.34 21.04 16.03
N THR A 604 -18.86 22.18 16.50
CA THR A 604 -20.17 22.28 17.16
C THR A 604 -21.18 23.20 16.46
N CYS A 605 -20.71 24.27 15.81
CA CYS A 605 -21.54 25.25 15.11
C CYS A 605 -20.96 25.64 13.75
N SER A 606 -21.78 26.23 12.87
CA SER A 606 -21.43 26.57 11.50
C SER A 606 -20.20 27.46 11.37
N ALA A 607 -19.97 28.41 12.29
CA ALA A 607 -18.77 29.23 12.30
C ALA A 607 -17.48 28.42 12.48
N ILE A 608 -17.49 27.43 13.37
CA ILE A 608 -16.32 26.55 13.58
C ILE A 608 -16.17 25.59 12.41
N ILE A 609 -17.29 25.02 11.94
CA ILE A 609 -17.31 24.06 10.83
C ILE A 609 -16.82 24.71 9.52
N ALA A 610 -17.16 25.98 9.28
CA ALA A 610 -16.74 26.75 8.12
C ALA A 610 -15.37 27.45 8.29
N PHE A 611 -14.67 27.21 9.41
CA PHE A 611 -13.35 27.78 9.72
C PHE A 611 -13.32 29.32 9.88
N ASP A 612 -14.42 29.92 10.32
CA ASP A 612 -14.55 31.37 10.45
C ASP A 612 -13.62 31.96 11.52
N LEU A 613 -13.28 31.18 12.55
CA LEU A 613 -12.36 31.59 13.62
C LEU A 613 -10.89 31.56 13.17
N GLY A 614 -10.61 30.84 12.07
CA GLY A 614 -9.27 30.61 11.57
C GLY A 614 -9.05 29.19 11.09
N TYR A 615 -7.91 28.99 10.44
CA TYR A 615 -7.49 27.71 9.87
C TYR A 615 -5.96 27.61 9.85
N PHE A 616 -5.43 26.43 9.54
CA PHE A 616 -3.99 26.26 9.31
C PHE A 616 -3.67 26.35 7.82
N LYS A 617 -2.63 27.12 7.47
CA LYS A 617 -2.03 27.20 6.13
C LYS A 617 -0.54 26.91 6.24
N ASP A 618 -0.07 25.88 5.54
CA ASP A 618 1.33 25.42 5.58
C ASP A 618 1.86 25.21 7.01
N GLY A 619 1.04 24.61 7.87
CA GLY A 619 1.34 24.36 9.29
C GLY A 619 1.29 25.59 10.20
N LYS A 620 1.04 26.79 9.66
CA LYS A 620 0.93 28.03 10.43
C LYS A 620 -0.53 28.41 10.67
N PRO A 621 -0.90 28.86 11.89
CA PRO A 621 -2.25 29.32 12.16
C PRO A 621 -2.51 30.66 11.44
N VAL A 622 -3.64 30.74 10.76
CA VAL A 622 -4.26 31.97 10.24
C VAL A 622 -5.47 32.23 11.11
N ILE A 623 -5.40 33.27 11.95
CA ILE A 623 -6.39 33.55 13.00
C ILE A 623 -7.26 34.72 12.55
N ASN A 624 -8.58 34.60 12.74
CA ASN A 624 -9.48 35.71 12.51
C ASN A 624 -9.29 36.77 13.62
N PRO A 625 -8.82 37.99 13.29
CA PRO A 625 -8.53 39.01 14.30
C PRO A 625 -9.80 39.63 14.91
N THR A 626 -10.99 39.30 14.42
CA THR A 626 -12.26 39.81 14.93
C THR A 626 -12.97 38.86 15.89
N TYR A 627 -12.31 37.78 16.31
CA TYR A 627 -12.75 36.90 17.39
C TYR A 627 -11.85 37.08 18.61
N ASP A 628 -12.42 37.58 19.69
CA ASP A 628 -11.75 37.80 20.98
C ASP A 628 -12.43 37.00 22.10
N TYR A 629 -11.68 36.09 22.72
CA TYR A 629 -12.16 35.33 23.87
C TYR A 629 -11.85 36.07 25.19
N PRO A 630 -12.80 36.19 26.13
CA PRO A 630 -14.11 35.52 26.17
C PRO A 630 -15.28 36.34 25.59
N VAL A 631 -15.04 37.52 25.04
CA VAL A 631 -16.09 38.48 24.63
C VAL A 631 -17.02 37.89 23.56
N ASP A 632 -16.44 37.22 22.57
CA ASP A 632 -17.16 36.71 21.40
C ASP A 632 -17.55 35.23 21.55
N TYR A 633 -17.46 34.67 22.77
CA TYR A 633 -17.80 33.28 23.06
C TYR A 633 -19.09 33.14 23.88
N SER A 634 -19.90 32.13 23.52
CA SER A 634 -20.94 31.59 24.38
C SER A 634 -21.10 30.08 24.18
N ASP A 635 -21.85 29.44 25.08
CA ASP A 635 -22.24 28.03 24.93
C ASP A 635 -23.13 27.78 23.70
N GLU A 636 -23.81 28.83 23.23
CA GLU A 636 -24.81 28.75 22.17
C GLU A 636 -24.24 29.13 20.79
N ASN A 637 -23.15 29.89 20.74
CA ASN A 637 -22.45 30.25 19.50
C ASN A 637 -21.11 30.95 19.77
N VAL A 638 -20.35 31.17 18.69
CA VAL A 638 -19.24 32.14 18.63
C VAL A 638 -19.64 33.33 17.76
N TYR A 639 -19.13 34.52 18.05
CA TYR A 639 -19.57 35.78 17.45
C TYR A 639 -18.42 36.63 16.88
N PRO A 640 -17.63 36.15 15.90
CA PRO A 640 -16.68 37.03 15.22
C PRO A 640 -17.38 38.24 14.59
N ASP A 641 -16.73 39.42 14.61
CA ASP A 641 -17.29 40.59 13.92
C ASP A 641 -17.13 40.47 12.39
N TYR A 642 -18.27 40.35 11.70
CA TYR A 642 -18.37 40.30 10.24
C TYR A 642 -18.78 41.63 9.60
N SER A 643 -18.80 42.75 10.35
CA SER A 643 -19.22 44.08 9.85
C SER A 643 -18.41 44.55 8.64
N LYS A 644 -17.17 44.08 8.51
CA LYS A 644 -16.23 44.35 7.42
C LYS A 644 -16.18 43.25 6.35
N ALA A 645 -17.12 42.31 6.33
CA ALA A 645 -17.15 41.25 5.33
C ALA A 645 -17.33 41.83 3.91
N LYS A 646 -16.48 41.37 2.99
CA LYS A 646 -16.47 41.70 1.56
C LYS A 646 -16.19 40.44 0.75
N PHE A 647 -16.28 40.55 -0.57
CA PHE A 647 -16.05 39.45 -1.49
C PHE A 647 -15.07 39.85 -2.59
N ASP A 648 -14.02 39.05 -2.78
CA ASP A 648 -13.09 39.18 -3.89
C ASP A 648 -13.59 38.31 -5.05
N TYR A 649 -14.18 38.95 -6.06
CA TYR A 649 -14.70 38.28 -7.25
C TYR A 649 -13.62 37.64 -8.12
N SER A 650 -12.38 38.14 -8.08
CA SER A 650 -11.29 37.61 -8.89
C SER A 650 -10.76 36.29 -8.34
N LYS A 651 -10.75 36.16 -7.01
CA LYS A 651 -10.33 34.95 -6.30
C LYS A 651 -11.51 34.06 -5.89
N ASN A 652 -12.74 34.55 -6.04
CA ASN A 652 -13.98 33.88 -5.65
C ASN A 652 -14.03 33.51 -4.16
N ILE A 653 -13.60 34.43 -3.27
CA ILE A 653 -13.50 34.19 -1.82
C ILE A 653 -14.01 35.38 -1.01
N PRO A 654 -14.69 35.14 0.13
CA PRO A 654 -14.97 36.19 1.09
C PRO A 654 -13.73 36.54 1.92
N TYR A 655 -13.69 37.77 2.40
CA TYR A 655 -12.64 38.27 3.29
C TYR A 655 -13.18 39.36 4.21
N LEU A 656 -12.44 39.68 5.28
CA LEU A 656 -12.67 40.87 6.10
C LEU A 656 -11.76 42.00 5.60
N ASP A 657 -12.35 43.09 5.13
CA ASP A 657 -11.67 44.32 4.68
C ASP A 657 -11.25 45.16 5.89
N LEU A 658 -10.14 44.78 6.52
CA LEU A 658 -9.72 45.33 7.81
C LEU A 658 -9.23 46.76 7.68
N ASN A 659 -8.60 47.10 6.56
CA ASN A 659 -8.09 48.45 6.27
C ASN A 659 -9.12 49.36 5.57
N GLY A 660 -10.26 48.83 5.11
CA GLY A 660 -11.36 49.60 4.52
C GLY A 660 -11.12 50.06 3.09
N ASN A 661 -10.17 49.46 2.37
CA ASN A 661 -9.81 49.87 1.02
C ASN A 661 -10.67 49.21 -0.08
N GLY A 662 -11.49 48.20 0.27
CA GLY A 662 -12.37 47.49 -0.63
C GLY A 662 -11.71 46.40 -1.51
N PHE A 663 -10.45 46.05 -1.27
CA PHE A 663 -9.70 45.04 -2.02
C PHE A 663 -8.92 44.11 -1.10
N LEU A 664 -8.99 42.80 -1.33
CA LEU A 664 -8.25 41.82 -0.55
C LEU A 664 -6.72 41.95 -0.72
N ASP A 665 -6.05 42.41 0.32
CA ASP A 665 -4.59 42.51 0.40
C ASP A 665 -3.97 41.87 1.67
N GLY A 666 -2.69 42.10 1.92
CA GLY A 666 -1.95 41.49 3.04
C GLY A 666 -2.37 41.97 4.44
N ASN A 667 -3.17 43.02 4.54
CA ASN A 667 -3.70 43.54 5.81
C ASN A 667 -5.08 42.97 6.15
N ASP A 668 -5.66 42.16 5.28
CA ASP A 668 -7.00 41.61 5.42
C ASP A 668 -7.00 40.15 5.88
N PHE A 669 -8.15 39.68 6.33
CA PHE A 669 -8.35 38.27 6.68
C PHE A 669 -9.13 37.55 5.57
N PRO A 670 -8.47 36.70 4.75
CA PRO A 670 -9.18 35.86 3.80
C PRO A 670 -9.84 34.68 4.53
N PHE A 671 -11.12 34.44 4.26
CA PHE A 671 -11.75 33.19 4.69
C PHE A 671 -11.22 32.02 3.85
N LYS A 672 -11.27 30.81 4.41
CA LYS A 672 -10.74 29.61 3.77
C LYS A 672 -11.50 29.30 2.48
N GLU A 673 -10.79 28.95 1.41
CA GLU A 673 -11.42 28.64 0.11
C GLU A 673 -12.13 27.28 0.13
N ASN A 674 -11.52 26.30 0.82
CA ASN A 674 -11.98 24.93 0.96
C ASN A 674 -12.85 24.73 2.22
N VAL A 675 -13.97 25.44 2.28
CA VAL A 675 -15.05 25.21 3.25
C VAL A 675 -15.89 23.98 2.88
N PRO A 676 -16.72 23.44 3.79
CA PRO A 676 -17.66 22.38 3.46
C PRO A 676 -18.53 22.70 2.24
N THR A 677 -18.61 21.73 1.33
CA THR A 677 -19.46 21.80 0.13
C THR A 677 -20.65 20.88 0.32
N PHE A 678 -21.85 21.45 0.28
CA PHE A 678 -23.11 20.72 0.37
C PHE A 678 -23.92 20.96 -0.89
N PHE A 679 -24.48 19.88 -1.47
CA PHE A 679 -25.33 19.98 -2.65
C PHE A 679 -24.69 20.77 -3.82
N GLY A 680 -23.36 20.65 -3.97
CA GLY A 680 -22.59 21.35 -5.01
C GLY A 680 -22.25 22.80 -4.71
N LYS A 681 -22.51 23.31 -3.50
CA LYS A 681 -22.24 24.70 -3.09
C LYS A 681 -21.37 24.78 -1.84
N ARG A 682 -20.37 25.68 -1.87
CA ARG A 682 -19.57 26.07 -0.70
C ARG A 682 -20.47 26.76 0.32
N CYS A 683 -20.41 26.30 1.56
CA CYS A 683 -21.24 26.80 2.64
C CYS A 683 -20.36 27.43 3.72
N TYR A 684 -20.39 28.75 3.79
CA TYR A 684 -19.85 29.52 4.90
C TYR A 684 -20.86 29.53 6.06
N SER A 685 -20.45 30.06 7.22
CA SER A 685 -21.37 30.18 8.36
C SER A 685 -22.59 31.02 8.03
N VAL A 686 -23.67 30.81 8.80
CA VAL A 686 -24.91 31.60 8.65
C VAL A 686 -24.62 33.09 8.81
N ALA A 687 -23.85 33.47 9.85
CA ALA A 687 -23.56 34.87 10.15
C ALA A 687 -22.70 35.56 9.07
N LEU A 688 -21.63 34.90 8.59
CA LEU A 688 -20.80 35.45 7.52
C LEU A 688 -21.60 35.63 6.23
N THR A 689 -22.43 34.65 5.89
CA THR A 689 -23.22 34.67 4.65
C THR A 689 -24.29 35.76 4.69
N GLU A 690 -24.92 36.00 5.85
CA GLU A 690 -25.82 37.14 6.06
C GLU A 690 -25.12 38.50 5.96
N ALA A 691 -23.89 38.60 6.48
CA ALA A 691 -23.08 39.81 6.35
C ALA A 691 -22.70 40.08 4.87
N LEU A 692 -22.31 39.04 4.14
CA LEU A 692 -22.01 39.13 2.71
C LEU A 692 -23.22 39.58 1.89
N ASN A 693 -24.42 39.11 2.21
CA ASN A 693 -25.65 39.53 1.52
C ASN A 693 -25.91 41.04 1.56
N LYS A 694 -25.34 41.75 2.52
CA LYS A 694 -25.44 43.21 2.63
C LYS A 694 -24.34 43.95 1.84
N SER A 695 -23.29 43.25 1.41
CA SER A 695 -22.06 43.85 0.89
C SER A 695 -21.71 43.48 -0.55
N ILE A 696 -22.19 42.34 -1.06
CA ILE A 696 -21.86 41.85 -2.41
C ILE A 696 -22.88 42.32 -3.45
N THR A 697 -22.43 42.57 -4.68
CA THR A 697 -23.26 43.10 -5.78
C THR A 697 -23.82 42.02 -6.70
N ALA A 698 -23.14 40.89 -6.78
CA ALA A 698 -23.57 39.67 -7.46
C ALA A 698 -23.28 38.45 -6.56
N TRP A 699 -24.22 37.51 -6.49
CA TRP A 699 -24.09 36.29 -5.70
C TRP A 699 -23.39 35.18 -6.51
N PRO A 700 -22.26 34.63 -6.04
CA PRO A 700 -21.56 33.54 -6.73
C PRO A 700 -22.41 32.26 -6.80
N SER A 701 -22.48 31.63 -7.97
CA SER A 701 -23.34 30.46 -8.20
C SER A 701 -22.94 29.22 -7.40
N ASP A 702 -21.66 29.15 -7.02
CA ASP A 702 -21.06 28.04 -6.26
C ASP A 702 -21.10 28.27 -4.73
N ILE A 703 -21.65 29.39 -4.25
CA ILE A 703 -21.81 29.68 -2.81
C ILE A 703 -23.29 29.61 -2.43
N ALA A 704 -23.60 28.93 -1.32
CA ALA A 704 -24.96 28.81 -0.81
C ALA A 704 -25.50 30.18 -0.36
N THR A 705 -26.73 30.52 -0.76
CA THR A 705 -27.40 31.78 -0.36
C THR A 705 -27.72 31.80 1.14
N PRO A 706 -28.05 32.97 1.73
CA PRO A 706 -28.46 33.06 3.14
C PRO A 706 -29.59 32.08 3.52
N GLU A 707 -30.58 31.90 2.65
CA GLU A 707 -31.68 30.97 2.84
C GLU A 707 -31.22 29.50 2.76
N GLU A 708 -30.27 29.20 1.87
CA GLU A 708 -29.70 27.86 1.72
C GLU A 708 -28.84 27.49 2.94
N VAL A 709 -27.92 28.35 3.37
CA VAL A 709 -27.06 28.06 4.53
C VAL A 709 -27.87 27.90 5.81
N LYS A 710 -28.93 28.69 6.02
CA LYS A 710 -29.84 28.51 7.18
C LYS A 710 -30.47 27.12 7.20
N ARG A 711 -30.93 26.65 6.05
CA ARG A 711 -31.54 25.31 5.91
C ARG A 711 -30.51 24.20 6.07
N ILE A 712 -29.33 24.36 5.48
CA ILE A 712 -28.26 23.37 5.50
C ILE A 712 -27.70 23.23 6.92
N TRP A 713 -27.40 24.34 7.60
CA TRP A 713 -26.83 24.32 8.95
C TRP A 713 -27.81 23.91 10.04
N ALA A 714 -29.12 24.15 9.86
CA ALA A 714 -30.13 23.72 10.83
C ALA A 714 -30.08 22.22 11.17
N GLU A 715 -29.58 21.38 10.25
CA GLU A 715 -29.39 19.94 10.48
C GLU A 715 -27.93 19.53 10.76
N ARG A 716 -26.97 20.45 10.75
CA ARG A 716 -25.53 20.18 10.75
C ARG A 716 -24.78 20.94 11.85
N GLU A 717 -25.47 21.23 12.95
CA GLU A 717 -24.90 21.80 14.17
C GLU A 717 -25.26 20.91 15.37
N THR A 718 -24.46 20.92 16.43
CA THR A 718 -24.72 20.13 17.64
C THR A 718 -25.42 20.94 18.73
N ILE A 719 -25.19 22.25 18.78
CA ILE A 719 -25.63 23.12 19.87
C ILE A 719 -27.13 22.99 20.16
N PRO A 720 -28.05 23.04 19.17
CA PRO A 720 -29.48 22.95 19.43
C PRO A 720 -29.93 21.61 20.05
N TYR A 721 -29.09 20.58 19.95
CA TYR A 721 -29.40 19.21 20.34
C TYR A 721 -28.91 18.82 21.74
N TYR A 722 -27.99 19.58 22.35
CA TYR A 722 -27.45 19.24 23.68
C TYR A 722 -28.52 19.13 24.77
N LYS A 723 -29.55 19.97 24.71
CA LYS A 723 -30.69 19.93 25.65
C LYS A 723 -31.42 18.58 25.71
N PHE A 724 -31.35 17.78 24.64
CA PHE A 724 -32.01 16.47 24.59
C PHE A 724 -31.20 15.35 25.26
N PHE A 725 -29.98 15.64 25.75
CA PHE A 725 -29.21 14.68 26.53
C PHE A 725 -29.67 14.55 27.99
N LYS A 726 -30.51 15.48 28.48
CA LYS A 726 -31.01 15.43 29.85
C LYS A 726 -31.70 14.10 30.13
N GLY A 727 -31.18 13.36 31.12
CA GLY A 727 -31.71 12.06 31.55
C GLY A 727 -31.23 10.86 30.75
N LYS A 728 -30.34 11.03 29.75
CA LYS A 728 -29.76 9.91 29.01
C LYS A 728 -28.64 9.22 29.79
N ASP A 729 -28.61 7.88 29.74
CA ASP A 729 -27.52 7.07 30.30
C ASP A 729 -26.41 6.82 29.28
N ILE A 730 -25.72 7.89 28.90
CA ILE A 730 -24.52 7.86 28.06
C ILE A 730 -23.38 8.61 28.75
N LYS A 731 -22.14 8.21 28.47
CA LYS A 731 -20.93 8.84 29.00
C LYS A 731 -20.11 9.41 27.84
N VAL A 732 -19.53 10.59 28.01
CA VAL A 732 -18.84 11.29 26.92
C VAL A 732 -17.38 11.51 27.26
N MET A 733 -16.51 11.27 26.28
CA MET A 733 -15.11 11.70 26.34
C MET A 733 -14.82 12.60 25.15
N LEU A 734 -14.28 13.79 25.43
CA LEU A 734 -13.84 14.75 24.41
C LEU A 734 -12.33 14.68 24.29
N VAL A 735 -11.83 14.24 23.14
CA VAL A 735 -10.40 14.02 22.89
C VAL A 735 -9.87 15.16 22.02
N PHE A 736 -8.75 15.78 22.42
CA PHE A 736 -8.16 16.91 21.70
C PHE A 736 -6.68 17.14 22.02
N GLY A 737 -5.93 17.50 20.98
CA GLY A 737 -4.50 17.78 21.01
C GLY A 737 -4.17 19.27 21.11
N GLN A 738 -2.90 19.56 21.41
CA GLN A 738 -2.38 20.93 21.49
C GLN A 738 -2.56 21.67 20.15
N PRO A 739 -1.91 21.23 19.05
CA PRO A 739 -2.35 21.63 17.72
C PRO A 739 -3.67 20.90 17.40
N ASP A 740 -4.74 21.68 17.40
CA ASP A 740 -6.06 21.21 17.03
C ASP A 740 -6.15 20.98 15.52
N HIS A 741 -6.81 19.92 15.05
CA HIS A 741 -7.08 19.80 13.61
C HIS A 741 -8.28 20.67 13.17
N ALA A 742 -9.20 21.00 14.08
CA ALA A 742 -10.44 21.67 13.71
C ALA A 742 -10.25 23.19 13.55
N GLN A 743 -9.47 23.83 14.43
CA GLN A 743 -9.28 25.29 14.40
C GLN A 743 -8.11 25.79 15.27
N PRO A 744 -7.46 26.91 14.92
CA PRO A 744 -6.26 27.40 15.60
C PRO A 744 -6.52 28.19 16.89
N SER A 745 -7.77 28.54 17.23
CA SER A 745 -8.07 29.41 18.39
C SER A 745 -7.64 28.77 19.71
N ILE A 746 -6.96 29.55 20.55
CA ILE A 746 -6.30 29.08 21.77
C ILE A 746 -7.27 28.53 22.83
N ASP A 747 -8.49 29.07 22.88
CA ASP A 747 -9.58 28.76 23.80
C ASP A 747 -10.37 27.50 23.42
N LYS A 748 -10.11 26.93 22.23
CA LYS A 748 -10.76 25.72 21.70
C LYS A 748 -12.30 25.70 21.86
N PRO A 749 -13.05 26.69 21.33
CA PRO A 749 -14.49 26.86 21.54
C PRO A 749 -15.36 25.62 21.30
N HIS A 750 -14.99 24.75 20.36
CA HIS A 750 -15.74 23.51 20.12
C HIS A 750 -15.65 22.52 21.29
N ILE A 751 -14.50 22.41 21.96
CA ILE A 751 -14.36 21.59 23.17
C ILE A 751 -15.14 22.22 24.32
N HIS A 752 -15.06 23.54 24.46
CA HIS A 752 -15.80 24.28 25.50
C HIS A 752 -17.32 24.15 25.33
N GLN A 753 -17.84 24.40 24.13
CA GLN A 753 -19.27 24.25 23.82
C GLN A 753 -19.75 22.82 24.00
N ALA A 754 -18.97 21.83 23.54
CA ALA A 754 -19.34 20.42 23.73
C ALA A 754 -19.32 20.03 25.21
N TYR A 755 -18.29 20.41 25.96
CA TYR A 755 -18.18 20.14 27.39
C TYR A 755 -19.39 20.71 28.15
N ASN A 756 -19.68 22.01 27.97
CA ASN A 756 -20.82 22.66 28.63
C ASN A 756 -22.15 22.08 28.17
N GLY A 757 -22.30 21.83 26.87
CA GLY A 757 -23.48 21.20 26.29
C GLY A 757 -23.84 19.87 26.94
N PHE A 758 -22.84 18.99 27.14
CA PHE A 758 -23.07 17.71 27.82
C PHE A 758 -23.20 17.85 29.34
N ARG A 759 -22.28 18.58 30.01
CA ARG A 759 -22.23 18.69 31.48
C ARG A 759 -23.48 19.33 32.06
N LYS A 760 -23.96 20.43 31.47
CA LYS A 760 -25.18 21.13 31.93
C LYS A 760 -26.43 20.26 31.80
N ASN A 761 -26.39 19.25 30.95
CA ASN A 761 -27.46 18.27 30.78
C ASN A 761 -27.26 16.99 31.62
N GLY A 762 -26.36 17.02 32.61
CA GLY A 762 -26.18 15.94 33.59
C GLY A 762 -25.39 14.74 33.06
N ILE A 763 -24.73 14.88 31.91
CA ILE A 763 -23.87 13.84 31.35
C ILE A 763 -22.52 13.85 32.05
N TRP A 764 -21.98 12.64 32.27
CA TRP A 764 -20.59 12.46 32.69
C TRP A 764 -19.69 12.79 31.51
N VAL A 765 -18.76 13.72 31.68
CA VAL A 765 -17.88 14.17 30.60
C VAL A 765 -16.44 14.15 31.07
N ARG A 766 -15.54 13.61 30.26
CA ARG A 766 -14.10 13.63 30.51
C ARG A 766 -13.36 14.32 29.37
N LEU A 767 -12.37 15.14 29.70
CA LEU A 767 -11.47 15.80 28.75
C LEU A 767 -10.20 14.95 28.63
N ASN A 768 -10.01 14.33 27.45
CA ASN A 768 -8.96 13.34 27.16
C ASN A 768 -9.00 12.06 28.02
N PRO A 769 -8.34 10.97 27.56
CA PRO A 769 -8.26 9.74 28.34
C PRO A 769 -7.40 9.89 29.58
N ASP A 770 -7.61 9.01 30.53
CA ASP A 770 -6.78 8.79 31.71
C ASP A 770 -5.31 8.57 31.34
N ALA A 771 -4.42 9.27 32.04
CA ALA A 771 -2.99 9.27 31.80
C ALA A 771 -2.42 7.86 31.88
N SER A 772 -3.00 6.98 32.70
CA SER A 772 -2.60 5.57 32.75
C SER A 772 -2.88 4.82 31.45
N TYR A 773 -4.02 5.08 30.80
CA TYR A 773 -4.36 4.51 29.49
C TYR A 773 -3.51 5.10 28.38
N VAL A 774 -3.31 6.43 28.37
CA VAL A 774 -2.45 7.09 27.39
C VAL A 774 -1.01 6.60 27.49
N LYS A 775 -0.47 6.48 28.71
CA LYS A 775 0.86 5.93 28.93
C LYS A 775 0.96 4.46 28.53
N TYR A 776 -0.09 3.68 28.77
CA TYR A 776 -0.10 2.25 28.42
C TYR A 776 -0.16 2.02 26.90
N ILE A 777 -0.96 2.78 26.17
CA ILE A 777 -1.20 2.58 24.72
C ILE A 777 -0.33 3.50 23.86
N ALA A 778 -0.43 4.82 24.07
CA ALA A 778 0.27 5.82 23.26
C ALA A 778 1.74 6.05 23.67
N LYS A 779 2.16 5.50 24.82
CA LYS A 779 3.54 5.60 25.34
C LYS A 779 4.05 7.03 25.53
N ILE A 780 3.14 7.97 25.76
CA ILE A 780 3.46 9.36 26.09
C ILE A 780 2.92 9.72 27.48
N ASN A 781 3.49 10.75 28.09
CA ASN A 781 2.95 11.33 29.31
C ASN A 781 1.99 12.47 28.94
N VAL A 782 0.86 12.52 29.65
CA VAL A 782 -0.13 13.59 29.57
C VAL A 782 -0.48 14.04 30.98
N ASN A 783 -1.08 15.22 31.11
CA ASN A 783 -1.57 15.69 32.39
C ASN A 783 -2.85 14.93 32.76
N GLU A 784 -2.89 14.36 33.97
CA GLU A 784 -4.07 13.66 34.48
C GLU A 784 -5.16 14.66 34.89
N MET A 785 -6.39 14.42 34.44
CA MET A 785 -7.52 15.30 34.63
C MET A 785 -8.76 14.47 35.02
N PRO A 786 -9.30 14.64 36.24
CA PRO A 786 -10.50 13.96 36.64
C PRO A 786 -11.67 14.24 35.67
N ALA A 787 -12.53 13.26 35.48
CA ALA A 787 -13.79 13.48 34.78
C ALA A 787 -14.62 14.55 35.50
N ASN A 788 -15.50 15.20 34.74
CA ASN A 788 -16.35 16.29 35.19
C ASN A 788 -15.60 17.54 35.69
N HIS A 789 -14.27 17.59 35.52
CA HIS A 789 -13.46 18.75 35.85
C HIS A 789 -13.43 19.75 34.70
N GLU A 790 -13.75 21.01 35.00
CA GLU A 790 -13.72 22.12 34.04
C GLU A 790 -12.41 22.92 34.22
N PRO A 791 -11.76 23.36 33.13
CA PRO A 791 -10.64 24.29 33.22
C PRO A 791 -11.05 25.61 33.92
N ASN A 792 -10.28 26.03 34.92
CA ASN A 792 -10.51 27.32 35.60
C ASN A 792 -10.39 28.54 34.66
N ASN A 793 -9.66 28.38 33.56
CA ASN A 793 -9.54 29.37 32.50
C ASN A 793 -9.31 28.64 31.17
N TRP A 794 -10.25 28.75 30.23
CA TRP A 794 -10.20 28.08 28.94
C TRP A 794 -9.06 28.55 28.03
N LEU A 795 -8.45 29.72 28.27
CA LEU A 795 -7.18 30.09 27.61
C LEU A 795 -6.02 29.14 27.97
N ASN A 796 -6.14 28.35 29.03
CA ASN A 796 -5.17 27.34 29.42
C ASN A 796 -5.55 25.92 28.96
N ILE A 797 -6.59 25.74 28.14
CA ILE A 797 -7.07 24.42 27.69
C ILE A 797 -5.97 23.60 27.01
N GLY A 798 -4.97 24.25 26.38
CA GLY A 798 -3.80 23.57 25.81
C GLY A 798 -2.98 22.75 26.83
N LYS A 799 -3.07 23.04 28.13
CA LYS A 799 -2.45 22.23 29.20
C LYS A 799 -3.21 20.93 29.48
N TYR A 800 -4.49 20.86 29.11
CA TYR A 800 -5.34 19.68 29.22
C TYR A 800 -5.26 18.81 27.96
N ALA A 801 -4.71 19.36 26.88
CA ALA A 801 -4.54 18.69 25.61
C ALA A 801 -3.28 17.81 25.60
N TYR A 802 -3.32 16.71 24.86
CA TYR A 802 -2.12 15.90 24.61
C TYR A 802 -1.24 16.55 23.54
N ASN A 803 0.05 16.25 23.54
CA ASN A 803 0.95 16.75 22.50
C ASN A 803 0.79 15.92 21.20
N ALA A 804 0.08 16.48 20.23
CA ALA A 804 -0.24 15.82 18.96
C ALA A 804 0.91 15.99 17.93
N THR A 805 2.09 15.44 18.25
CA THR A 805 3.30 15.55 17.42
C THR A 805 3.22 14.81 16.07
N SER A 806 2.34 13.82 15.95
CA SER A 806 2.13 13.06 14.72
C SER A 806 0.70 12.51 14.60
N PRO A 807 0.23 12.18 13.37
CA PRO A 807 -1.03 11.47 13.16
C PRO A 807 -1.10 10.14 13.91
N HIS A 808 0.04 9.45 14.07
CA HIS A 808 0.13 8.20 14.81
C HIS A 808 -0.19 8.37 16.30
N ILE A 809 0.40 9.38 16.95
CA ILE A 809 0.10 9.69 18.36
C ILE A 809 -1.37 10.02 18.55
N ARG A 810 -1.95 10.85 17.67
CA ARG A 810 -3.38 11.17 17.68
C ARG A 810 -4.25 9.91 17.64
N LYS A 811 -3.93 8.97 16.75
CA LYS A 811 -4.63 7.68 16.65
C LYS A 811 -4.52 6.85 17.94
N LEU A 812 -3.32 6.73 18.51
CA LEU A 812 -3.11 5.97 19.75
C LEU A 812 -3.79 6.60 20.98
N VAL A 813 -3.90 7.92 21.05
CA VAL A 813 -4.70 8.59 22.09
C VAL A 813 -6.20 8.30 21.88
N GLY A 814 -6.68 8.29 20.64
CA GLY A 814 -8.03 7.80 20.32
C GLY A 814 -8.26 6.34 20.79
N PHE A 815 -7.27 5.47 20.62
CA PHE A 815 -7.36 4.08 21.12
C PHE A 815 -7.36 4.01 22.65
N SER A 816 -6.62 4.91 23.30
CA SER A 816 -6.62 5.07 24.77
C SER A 816 -8.02 5.42 25.27
N ALA A 817 -8.71 6.35 24.59
CA ALA A 817 -10.11 6.71 24.87
C ALA A 817 -11.04 5.51 24.74
N ILE A 818 -10.95 4.77 23.63
CA ILE A 818 -11.83 3.63 23.35
C ILE A 818 -11.63 2.52 24.41
N CYS A 819 -10.38 2.20 24.73
CA CYS A 819 -10.04 1.20 25.73
C CYS A 819 -10.55 1.59 27.13
N GLU A 820 -10.31 2.83 27.56
CA GLU A 820 -10.77 3.31 28.86
C GLU A 820 -12.29 3.25 28.98
N MET A 821 -13.03 3.82 28.02
CA MET A 821 -14.49 3.88 28.10
C MET A 821 -15.11 2.49 28.09
N ALA A 822 -14.58 1.56 27.29
CA ALA A 822 -15.07 0.18 27.28
C ALA A 822 -14.78 -0.56 28.59
N ASP A 823 -13.61 -0.34 29.21
CA ASP A 823 -13.26 -0.96 30.48
C ASP A 823 -14.09 -0.41 31.62
N ARG A 824 -14.37 0.91 31.63
CA ARG A 824 -15.28 1.54 32.59
C ARG A 824 -16.68 0.95 32.51
N VAL A 825 -17.20 0.71 31.30
CA VAL A 825 -18.48 -0.01 31.11
C VAL A 825 -18.38 -1.44 31.65
N TYR A 826 -17.32 -2.17 31.29
CA TYR A 826 -17.16 -3.58 31.68
C TYR A 826 -17.02 -3.78 33.19
N LYS A 827 -16.28 -2.89 33.87
CA LYS A 827 -16.07 -2.91 35.32
C LYS A 827 -17.13 -2.14 36.10
N ASN A 828 -18.02 -1.44 35.40
CA ASN A 828 -18.95 -0.48 35.98
C ASN A 828 -18.25 0.52 36.93
N ASN A 829 -17.12 1.09 36.48
CA ASN A 829 -16.34 2.05 37.26
C ASN A 829 -16.33 3.42 36.57
N TRP A 830 -17.16 4.33 37.09
CA TRP A 830 -17.31 5.70 36.60
C TRP A 830 -16.76 6.75 37.57
N ASN A 831 -15.82 6.35 38.44
CA ASN A 831 -15.09 7.30 39.27
C ASN A 831 -14.44 8.38 38.40
N ASP A 832 -14.34 9.59 38.94
CA ASP A 832 -13.81 10.72 38.17
C ASP A 832 -12.37 10.46 37.69
N ASP A 833 -11.57 9.75 38.49
CA ASP A 833 -10.18 9.39 38.17
C ASP A 833 -9.91 7.90 38.44
N LEU A 834 -8.92 7.32 37.74
CA LEU A 834 -8.50 5.93 37.91
C LEU A 834 -7.09 5.84 38.49
N ASN A 835 -6.88 4.89 39.40
CA ASN A 835 -5.56 4.61 39.97
C ASN A 835 -4.66 3.77 39.03
N GLY A 836 -5.05 3.62 37.75
CA GLY A 836 -4.40 2.76 36.77
C GLY A 836 -5.39 2.17 35.76
N ILE A 837 -4.86 1.40 34.80
CA ILE A 837 -5.70 0.71 33.81
C ILE A 837 -6.59 -0.35 34.50
N LEU A 838 -7.86 -0.38 34.13
CA LEU A 838 -8.86 -1.29 34.72
C LEU A 838 -8.78 -2.72 34.15
N ASP A 839 -8.16 -2.88 32.99
CA ASP A 839 -7.87 -4.17 32.37
C ASP A 839 -6.36 -4.47 32.38
N THR A 840 -5.90 -5.13 33.44
CA THR A 840 -4.61 -5.81 33.44
C THR A 840 -4.84 -7.27 33.04
N LYS A 841 -4.39 -7.66 31.84
CA LYS A 841 -4.39 -9.05 31.37
C LYS A 841 -4.02 -10.02 32.52
N LEU A 842 -4.92 -10.96 32.81
CA LEU A 842 -4.80 -12.03 33.81
C LEU A 842 -4.42 -11.56 35.22
N ASN A 843 -5.41 -11.37 36.09
CA ASN A 843 -5.18 -11.59 37.50
C ASN A 843 -4.98 -13.10 37.68
N LEU A 844 -3.74 -13.57 37.83
CA LEU A 844 -3.37 -14.97 38.05
C LEU A 844 -4.22 -15.61 39.18
N PHE A 845 -4.69 -14.78 40.12
CA PHE A 845 -5.63 -15.10 41.18
C PHE A 845 -6.96 -15.70 40.71
N PHE A 846 -7.52 -15.24 39.59
CA PHE A 846 -8.84 -15.71 39.11
C PHE A 846 -8.73 -17.09 38.45
N LEU A 847 -7.62 -17.36 37.75
CA LEU A 847 -7.30 -18.70 37.25
C LEU A 847 -6.96 -19.66 38.39
N LEU A 848 -6.29 -19.19 39.44
CA LEU A 848 -6.07 -19.95 40.67
C LEU A 848 -7.40 -20.26 41.37
N GLU A 849 -8.34 -19.32 41.48
CA GLU A 849 -9.67 -19.59 42.06
C GLU A 849 -10.48 -20.59 41.25
N ILE A 850 -10.48 -20.50 39.92
CA ILE A 850 -11.16 -21.48 39.06
C ILE A 850 -10.49 -22.87 39.20
N PHE A 851 -9.16 -22.91 39.25
CA PHE A 851 -8.40 -24.13 39.45
C PHE A 851 -8.64 -24.74 40.85
N PHE A 852 -8.69 -23.92 41.90
CA PHE A 852 -8.97 -24.36 43.28
C PHE A 852 -10.43 -24.77 43.48
N ASN A 853 -11.38 -24.10 42.81
CA ASN A 853 -12.78 -24.52 42.82
C ASN A 853 -12.94 -25.83 42.06
N TRP A 854 -12.31 -26.01 40.90
CA TRP A 854 -12.31 -27.28 40.17
C TRP A 854 -11.67 -28.42 40.97
N LEU A 855 -10.56 -28.16 41.68
CA LEU A 855 -9.96 -29.10 42.62
C LEU A 855 -10.90 -29.43 43.79
N ARG A 856 -11.60 -28.45 44.37
CA ARG A 856 -12.58 -28.68 45.43
C ARG A 856 -13.75 -29.55 44.97
N THR A 857 -14.23 -29.40 43.74
CA THR A 857 -15.28 -30.27 43.18
C THR A 857 -14.76 -31.68 42.93
N LEU A 858 -13.50 -31.83 42.48
CA LEU A 858 -12.89 -33.16 42.32
C LEU A 858 -12.69 -33.88 43.67
N PHE A 859 -12.27 -33.17 44.71
CA PHE A 859 -12.06 -33.73 46.05
C PHE A 859 -13.35 -33.95 46.86
N HIS A 860 -14.51 -33.52 46.36
CA HIS A 860 -15.81 -33.90 46.93
C HIS A 860 -16.44 -35.12 46.24
N HIS A 861 -15.81 -35.66 45.21
CA HIS A 861 -16.23 -36.89 44.50
C HIS A 861 -15.22 -38.03 44.59
N PHE A 862 -14.18 -37.86 45.41
CA PHE A 862 -13.31 -38.88 45.97
C PHE A 862 -13.39 -38.80 47.49
#